data_AF-A0A226CYN6-F1
#
_entry.id   AF-A0A226CYN6-F1
#
_cell.length_a   1.000
_cell.length_b   1.000
_cell.length_c   1.000
_cell.angle_alpha   90.00
_cell.angle_beta   90.00
_cell.angle_gamma   90.00
#
_symmetry.space_group_name_H-M   'P 1'
#
loop_
_entity.id
_entity.type
_entity.pdbx_description
1 polymer ?
#
loop_
_entity_poly.entity_id
_entity_poly.type
_entity_poly.pdbx_seq_one_letter_code
_entity_poly.pdbx_strand_id
1 'polypeptide(L)'
;MSSMISVEEEIYRQHRGWKYIKDVIKQRHGTPDLKSLQRFEKLKIKQSQISNNIIFLKQCKRNYVIPKGLRLKNPIQDYIPTQVIVEKASQQLVKSILGKNYKDLQNLDKLTNNLSEQLNSKFQELWMEIQDILVPRLTQISTEVKTREKLLDEKMSKNVLIEKQPTFINLSKRKLNQNEEELLNLGLNYAVPPSKPNHTLIETAINIEKRLQDIDNGMMHEIKKNSIRTGASQIIRSNKSKTQIPPSYFKKLIPSIKSLKNDNSIVILPADKGNCTVIMDRFDYEQKCLTMLTTSTYTTRTVDPSPYYEKKIGQMCLKMKKEKKLSEHEYRTIVPRQSLTPVFYGLPKIHKKDVPLRPIVDFKNSPSFHLASHLNIILKSISKKTYAVKNSYEFVDRLNKVKVKPGYILGSFDVTSLYTNVPQQHTINYIKQRLKEEKRWKQITNLEEIDILEMLNLCLECNYFLFRGNLYYQNDGVPMGSPVSPIFADLFMESLEENIVPVNPFISYWNRYVDDIFAIIKGRKCNDILTKLNSFHNNINFTLEIENEGKLAFLDVHLSKNPDNTLSRKVHRKNTHTNRYLHFTSYHHMSHKISVVDALLYRAFKICDNQSIDDERLHINRILKDNGYPISLIQRRQAKMKEKMLHPPLNQSHLNDPTPRFILPFLGPITSRLTEFLRRKTNFEFGYIPGIKIRTFLSSHKDKKTKRSCGIYQISCQNCPERYIGETKRTLEIRISEHRRDLRNMTETSAIVQHINNNPTHQINFADANIIHFEPRYFARKFKEGLYINAEQRSMNQNDGIHINPIWTPTLLPLL
;
A
#
# COMPACT_ATOMS: atom_id res chain seq x y z
N MET A 1 -19.71 -22.28 66.97
CA MET A 1 -19.59 -20.97 67.61
C MET A 1 -18.66 -20.11 66.77
N SER A 2 -19.23 -19.24 65.95
CA SER A 2 -18.53 -18.14 65.28
C SER A 2 -17.92 -17.22 66.34
N SER A 3 -16.63 -16.94 66.29
CA SER A 3 -16.10 -15.68 66.82
C SER A 3 -16.24 -14.64 65.71
N MET A 4 -17.28 -13.82 65.85
CA MET A 4 -17.45 -12.58 65.10
C MET A 4 -16.21 -11.70 65.31
N ILE A 5 -15.33 -11.65 64.32
CA ILE A 5 -14.47 -10.48 64.15
C ILE A 5 -15.43 -9.34 63.81
N SER A 6 -15.47 -8.31 64.65
CA SER A 6 -16.36 -7.18 64.42
C SER A 6 -15.96 -6.53 63.09
N VAL A 7 -16.96 -6.14 62.31
CA VAL A 7 -16.76 -5.32 61.09
C VAL A 7 -15.97 -4.04 61.42
N GLU A 8 -16.00 -3.60 62.68
CA GLU A 8 -15.14 -2.54 63.20
C GLU A 8 -13.64 -2.89 63.19
N GLU A 9 -13.19 -4.11 63.53
CA GLU A 9 -11.77 -4.51 63.44
C GLU A 9 -11.27 -4.59 61.98
N GLU A 10 -12.15 -4.96 61.04
CA GLU A 10 -11.82 -5.04 59.62
C GLU A 10 -11.78 -3.64 58.95
N ILE A 11 -12.64 -2.72 59.40
CA ILE A 11 -12.57 -1.28 59.08
C ILE A 11 -11.36 -0.62 59.79
N TYR A 12 -10.98 -1.08 60.99
CA TYR A 12 -9.78 -0.64 61.72
C TYR A 12 -8.47 -1.07 61.03
N ARG A 13 -8.46 -2.22 60.35
CA ARG A 13 -7.32 -2.68 59.53
C ARG A 13 -7.12 -1.85 58.26
N GLN A 14 -8.19 -1.32 57.66
CA GLN A 14 -8.13 -0.53 56.42
C GLN A 14 -7.50 0.88 56.57
N HIS A 15 -7.31 1.39 57.79
CA HIS A 15 -6.76 2.73 58.05
C HIS A 15 -5.35 2.73 58.67
N ARG A 16 -4.58 1.64 58.55
CA ARG A 16 -3.19 1.62 58.99
C ARG A 16 -2.30 2.33 57.97
N GLY A 17 -2.00 3.60 58.22
CA GLY A 17 -1.01 4.34 57.43
C GLY A 17 0.43 3.89 57.71
N TRP A 18 1.37 4.35 56.89
CA TRP A 18 2.81 4.02 57.01
C TRP A 18 3.43 4.31 58.38
N LYS A 19 2.83 5.24 59.15
CA LYS A 19 3.20 5.57 60.54
C LYS A 19 2.90 4.40 61.49
N TYR A 20 1.73 3.76 61.34
CA TYR A 20 1.32 2.61 62.14
C TYR A 20 2.28 1.43 61.97
N ILE A 21 2.64 1.08 60.73
CA ILE A 21 3.59 -0.02 60.45
C ILE A 21 4.97 0.27 61.09
N LYS A 22 5.44 1.52 61.00
CA LYS A 22 6.71 1.92 61.61
C LYS A 22 6.67 1.81 63.13
N ASP A 23 5.55 2.17 63.76
CA ASP A 23 5.39 2.11 65.21
C ASP A 23 5.28 0.65 65.70
N VAL A 24 4.56 -0.22 64.98
CA VAL A 24 4.45 -1.66 65.29
C VAL A 24 5.81 -2.36 65.18
N ILE A 25 6.58 -2.10 64.11
CA ILE A 25 7.91 -2.71 63.95
C ILE A 25 8.88 -2.18 65.01
N LYS A 26 8.79 -0.89 65.36
CA LYS A 26 9.62 -0.31 66.43
C LYS A 26 9.32 -0.94 67.79
N GLN A 27 8.06 -1.19 68.11
CA GLN A 27 7.63 -1.76 69.39
C GLN A 27 7.91 -3.27 69.48
N ARG A 28 7.67 -4.03 68.40
CA ARG A 28 7.79 -5.51 68.40
C ARG A 28 9.18 -6.03 68.04
N HIS A 29 9.95 -5.31 67.24
CA HIS A 29 11.23 -5.79 66.67
C HIS A 29 12.41 -4.81 66.89
N GLY A 30 12.16 -3.67 67.54
CA GLY A 30 13.20 -2.72 67.91
C GLY A 30 13.66 -1.79 66.79
N THR A 31 14.59 -0.90 67.14
CA THR A 31 15.09 0.18 66.26
C THR A 31 15.95 -0.26 65.07
N PRO A 32 16.75 -1.34 65.11
CA PRO A 32 17.55 -1.78 63.95
C PRO A 32 16.68 -2.23 62.77
N ASP A 33 15.61 -2.96 63.06
CA ASP A 33 14.70 -3.50 62.06
C ASP A 33 13.80 -2.43 61.43
N LEU A 34 13.41 -1.41 62.22
CA LEU A 34 12.79 -0.19 61.68
C LEU A 34 13.71 0.52 60.67
N LYS A 35 15.02 0.61 60.95
CA LYS A 35 15.99 1.22 60.02
C LYS A 35 16.10 0.42 58.72
N SER A 36 16.04 -0.91 58.79
CA SER A 36 16.02 -1.80 57.61
C SER A 36 14.77 -1.58 56.75
N LEU A 37 13.58 -1.47 57.36
CA LEU A 37 12.36 -1.13 56.61
C LEU A 37 12.43 0.26 55.95
N GLN A 38 12.92 1.27 56.68
CA GLN A 38 13.12 2.61 56.13
C GLN A 38 14.13 2.63 54.97
N ARG A 39 15.17 1.79 55.05
CA ARG A 39 16.13 1.61 53.96
C ARG A 39 15.48 0.96 52.74
N PHE A 40 14.65 -0.07 52.93
CA PHE A 40 13.90 -0.71 51.86
C PHE A 40 12.96 0.25 51.13
N GLU A 41 12.20 1.07 51.87
CA GLU A 41 11.35 2.12 51.32
C GLU A 41 12.15 3.08 50.43
N LYS A 42 13.29 3.59 50.94
CA LYS A 42 14.17 4.50 50.19
C LYS A 42 14.70 3.87 48.91
N LEU A 43 15.06 2.58 48.95
CA LEU A 43 15.55 1.85 47.77
C LEU A 43 14.46 1.66 46.72
N LYS A 44 13.23 1.30 47.12
CA LYS A 44 12.08 1.15 46.21
C LYS A 44 11.69 2.47 45.54
N ILE A 45 11.71 3.58 46.29
CA ILE A 45 11.47 4.92 45.74
C ILE A 45 12.54 5.27 44.69
N LYS A 46 13.82 5.04 45.00
CA LYS A 46 14.93 5.29 44.08
C LYS A 46 14.86 4.42 42.83
N GLN A 47 14.47 3.15 42.96
CA GLN A 47 14.25 2.21 41.85
C GLN A 47 13.16 2.73 40.90
N SER A 48 12.02 3.20 41.44
CA SER A 48 10.94 3.79 40.65
C SER A 48 11.39 5.07 39.92
N GLN A 49 12.11 5.98 40.59
CA GLN A 49 12.64 7.20 39.98
C GLN A 49 13.61 6.91 38.82
N ILE A 50 14.52 5.95 38.99
CA ILE A 50 15.48 5.56 37.93
C ILE A 50 14.77 4.89 36.75
N SER A 51 13.81 3.98 37.02
CA SER A 51 12.98 3.36 35.99
C SER A 51 12.24 4.41 35.16
N ASN A 52 11.62 5.38 35.83
CA ASN A 52 10.92 6.49 35.18
C ASN A 52 11.87 7.37 34.34
N ASN A 53 13.07 7.67 34.85
CA ASN A 53 14.09 8.39 34.09
C ASN A 53 14.52 7.63 32.83
N ILE A 54 14.61 6.30 32.87
CA ILE A 54 14.90 5.48 31.70
C ILE A 54 13.79 5.60 30.65
N ILE A 55 12.52 5.56 31.06
CA ILE A 55 11.37 5.70 30.16
C ILE A 55 11.41 7.08 29.48
N PHE A 56 11.56 8.15 30.27
CA PHE A 56 11.65 9.52 29.78
C PHE A 56 12.82 9.72 28.79
N LEU A 57 14.02 9.25 29.13
CA LEU A 57 15.21 9.38 28.27
C LEU A 57 15.12 8.53 27.00
N LYS A 58 14.44 7.36 27.04
CA LYS A 58 14.12 6.58 25.84
C LYS A 58 13.22 7.35 24.88
N GLN A 59 12.19 8.01 25.40
CA GLN A 59 11.27 8.82 24.58
C GLN A 59 11.98 10.04 23.99
N CYS A 60 12.76 10.76 24.80
CA CYS A 60 13.65 11.82 24.33
C CYS A 60 14.57 11.35 23.20
N LYS A 61 15.25 10.20 23.37
CA LYS A 61 16.12 9.61 22.34
C LYS A 61 15.36 9.21 21.07
N ARG A 62 14.16 8.62 21.21
CA ARG A 62 13.31 8.22 20.08
C ARG A 62 12.83 9.42 19.27
N ASN A 63 12.59 10.54 19.94
CA ASN A 63 12.07 11.78 19.35
C ASN A 63 13.16 12.81 19.06
N TYR A 64 14.45 12.47 19.20
CA TYR A 64 15.60 13.38 19.02
C TYR A 64 15.55 14.66 19.86
N VAL A 65 14.93 14.60 21.05
CA VAL A 65 14.86 15.72 22.00
C VAL A 65 15.98 15.57 23.04
N ILE A 66 16.70 16.66 23.32
CA ILE A 66 17.74 16.70 24.36
C ILE A 66 17.18 17.43 25.58
N PRO A 67 17.06 16.77 26.74
CA PRO A 67 16.63 17.40 27.99
C PRO A 67 17.51 18.60 28.34
N LYS A 68 16.93 19.67 28.90
CA LYS A 68 17.68 20.90 29.22
C LYS A 68 18.92 20.65 30.06
N GLY A 69 18.84 19.77 31.06
CA GLY A 69 19.97 19.41 31.92
C GLY A 69 21.08 18.62 31.24
N LEU A 70 20.85 18.08 30.04
CA LEU A 70 21.82 17.31 29.25
C LEU A 70 22.28 18.02 27.98
N ARG A 71 21.88 19.30 27.82
CA ARG A 71 22.26 20.11 26.68
C ARG A 71 23.57 20.81 27.00
N LEU A 72 24.61 20.49 26.22
CA LEU A 72 25.88 21.19 26.29
C LEU A 72 25.73 22.61 25.70
N LYS A 73 26.40 23.60 26.30
CA LYS A 73 26.42 24.97 25.78
C LYS A 73 27.37 25.02 24.59
N ASN A 74 26.98 25.76 23.54
CA ASN A 74 27.85 26.01 22.40
C ASN A 74 28.80 27.18 22.75
N PRO A 75 30.12 26.96 22.77
CA PRO A 75 31.09 28.02 23.07
C PRO A 75 31.22 29.05 21.94
N ILE A 76 30.81 28.71 20.70
CA ILE A 76 30.92 29.59 19.53
C ILE A 76 29.58 29.60 18.80
N GLN A 77 28.75 30.62 19.06
CA GLN A 77 27.35 30.66 18.61
C GLN A 77 27.19 30.86 17.09
N ASP A 78 28.14 31.51 16.44
CA ASP A 78 28.04 31.90 15.02
C ASP A 78 28.68 30.91 14.04
N TYR A 79 29.11 29.75 14.52
CA TYR A 79 29.75 28.72 13.70
C TYR A 79 28.93 27.42 13.68
N ILE A 80 28.38 27.08 12.51
CA ILE A 80 27.45 25.94 12.35
C ILE A 80 28.09 24.58 12.71
N PRO A 81 29.36 24.29 12.35
CA PRO A 81 30.00 23.01 12.70
C PRO A 81 30.12 22.78 14.21
N THR A 82 30.36 23.81 15.03
CA THR A 82 30.40 23.66 16.50
C THR A 82 29.03 23.32 17.07
N GLN A 83 27.94 23.87 16.51
CA GLN A 83 26.59 23.48 16.89
C GLN A 83 26.32 21.98 16.64
N VAL A 84 26.75 21.45 15.49
CA VAL A 84 26.60 20.02 15.17
C VAL A 84 27.43 19.13 16.11
N ILE A 85 28.63 19.56 16.48
CA ILE A 85 29.49 18.85 17.44
C ILE A 85 28.82 18.82 18.83
N VAL A 86 28.34 19.97 19.30
CA VAL A 86 27.67 20.14 20.60
C VAL A 86 26.38 19.31 20.67
N GLU A 87 25.59 19.26 19.61
CA GLU A 87 24.39 18.41 19.53
C GLU A 87 24.73 16.92 19.55
N LYS A 88 25.76 16.48 18.78
CA LYS A 88 26.23 15.09 18.81
C LYS A 88 26.74 14.69 20.19
N ALA A 89 27.54 15.54 20.82
CA ALA A 89 28.06 15.31 22.17
C ALA A 89 26.92 15.25 23.20
N SER A 90 25.93 16.15 23.11
CA SER A 90 24.74 16.14 23.96
C SER A 90 23.89 14.86 23.76
N GLN A 91 23.77 14.34 22.53
CA GLN A 91 23.11 13.06 22.26
C GLN A 91 23.89 11.86 22.81
N GLN A 92 25.22 11.89 22.73
CA GLN A 92 26.07 10.87 23.35
C GLN A 92 25.94 10.89 24.88
N LEU A 93 25.82 12.08 25.49
CA LEU A 93 25.57 12.23 26.92
C LEU A 93 24.23 11.58 27.33
N VAL A 94 23.17 11.77 26.55
CA VAL A 94 21.88 11.08 26.75
C VAL A 94 22.06 9.55 26.70
N LYS A 95 22.82 9.03 25.74
CA LYS A 95 23.11 7.58 25.62
C LYS A 95 23.92 7.06 26.81
N SER A 96 24.91 7.82 27.27
CA SER A 96 25.76 7.47 28.42
C SER A 96 24.95 7.40 29.72
N ILE A 97 24.12 8.42 29.98
CA ILE A 97 23.26 8.48 31.16
C ILE A 97 22.20 7.38 31.13
N LEU A 98 21.64 7.07 29.97
CA LEU A 98 20.75 5.91 29.82
C LEU A 98 21.47 4.62 30.25
N GLY A 99 22.72 4.43 29.82
CA GLY A 99 23.54 3.29 30.21
C GLY A 99 23.84 3.24 31.72
N LYS A 100 24.16 4.38 32.32
CA LYS A 100 24.34 4.51 33.78
C LYS A 100 23.07 4.15 34.53
N ASN A 101 21.91 4.70 34.15
CA ASN A 101 20.64 4.41 34.80
C ASN A 101 20.26 2.92 34.75
N TYR A 102 20.56 2.22 33.65
CA TYR A 102 20.36 0.77 33.60
C TYR A 102 21.26 -0.01 34.56
N LYS A 103 22.53 0.37 34.68
CA LYS A 103 23.46 -0.25 35.65
C LYS A 103 23.01 0.02 37.09
N ASP A 104 22.62 1.27 37.37
CA ASP A 104 22.13 1.67 38.69
C ASP A 104 20.84 0.92 39.05
N LEU A 105 19.93 0.72 38.09
CA LEU A 105 18.71 -0.07 38.29
C LEU A 105 19.04 -1.53 38.62
N GLN A 106 19.95 -2.17 37.87
CA GLN A 106 20.38 -3.54 38.15
C GLN A 106 21.00 -3.71 39.55
N ASN A 107 21.80 -2.74 39.99
CA ASN A 107 22.40 -2.76 41.32
C ASN A 107 21.34 -2.55 42.42
N LEU A 108 20.38 -1.65 42.19
CA LEU A 108 19.26 -1.44 43.10
C LEU A 108 18.33 -2.66 43.18
N ASP A 109 18.07 -3.35 42.06
CA ASP A 109 17.26 -4.57 42.04
C ASP A 109 17.87 -5.64 42.96
N LYS A 110 19.19 -5.86 42.87
CA LYS A 110 19.91 -6.81 43.74
C LYS A 110 19.81 -6.44 45.23
N LEU A 111 20.09 -5.19 45.57
CA LEU A 111 20.04 -4.70 46.96
C LEU A 111 18.62 -4.75 47.52
N THR A 112 17.63 -4.43 46.70
CA THR A 112 16.23 -4.39 47.10
C THR A 112 15.67 -5.79 47.27
N ASN A 113 16.01 -6.74 46.40
CA ASN A 113 15.55 -8.12 46.50
C ASN A 113 16.13 -8.83 47.74
N ASN A 114 17.43 -8.66 48.01
CA ASN A 114 18.06 -9.23 49.20
C ASN A 114 17.41 -8.68 50.49
N LEU A 115 17.22 -7.35 50.57
CA LEU A 115 16.56 -6.74 51.72
C LEU A 115 15.07 -7.11 51.80
N SER A 116 14.41 -7.33 50.66
CA SER A 116 13.02 -7.80 50.59
C SER A 116 12.86 -9.21 51.18
N GLU A 117 13.78 -10.12 50.84
CA GLU A 117 13.76 -11.50 51.35
C GLU A 117 14.00 -11.52 52.87
N GLN A 118 14.96 -10.73 53.35
CA GLN A 118 15.25 -10.57 54.79
C GLN A 118 14.09 -9.96 55.58
N LEU A 119 13.38 -8.99 55.02
CA LEU A 119 12.24 -8.35 55.68
C LEU A 119 10.97 -9.21 55.60
N ASN A 120 10.76 -9.94 54.50
CA ASN A 120 9.63 -10.85 54.34
C ASN A 120 9.73 -12.04 55.30
N SER A 121 10.93 -12.60 55.49
CA SER A 121 11.14 -13.69 56.46
C SER A 121 10.94 -13.25 57.91
N LYS A 122 11.22 -11.98 58.22
CA LYS A 122 11.03 -11.41 59.57
C LYS A 122 9.62 -10.89 59.85
N PHE A 123 8.93 -10.34 58.84
CA PHE A 123 7.63 -9.66 58.99
C PHE A 123 6.54 -10.31 58.15
N GLN A 124 6.50 -11.65 58.12
CA GLN A 124 5.62 -12.41 57.23
C GLN A 124 4.13 -12.03 57.36
N GLU A 125 3.66 -11.77 58.58
CA GLU A 125 2.28 -11.36 58.86
C GLU A 125 1.96 -9.92 58.43
N LEU A 126 2.96 -9.02 58.38
CA LEU A 126 2.79 -7.61 58.02
C LEU A 126 3.25 -7.31 56.58
N TRP A 127 3.83 -8.28 55.89
CA TRP A 127 4.48 -8.05 54.60
C TRP A 127 3.51 -7.60 53.51
N MET A 128 2.31 -8.17 53.47
CA MET A 128 1.25 -7.76 52.55
C MET A 128 0.79 -6.32 52.81
N GLU A 129 0.57 -5.95 54.08
CA GLU A 129 0.23 -4.56 54.47
C GLU A 129 1.35 -3.57 54.09
N ILE A 130 2.62 -3.96 54.24
CA ILE A 130 3.79 -3.14 53.82
C ILE A 130 3.77 -2.90 52.31
N GLN A 131 3.50 -3.93 51.50
CA GLN A 131 3.42 -3.78 50.03
C GLN A 131 2.24 -2.90 49.61
N ASP A 132 1.06 -3.12 50.21
CA ASP A 132 -0.16 -2.38 49.86
C ASP A 132 -0.07 -0.89 50.17
N ILE A 133 0.69 -0.48 51.20
CA ILE A 133 0.94 0.95 51.48
C ILE A 133 2.00 1.54 50.54
N LEU A 134 2.99 0.76 50.11
CA LEU A 134 4.06 1.24 49.23
C LEU A 134 3.59 1.43 47.78
N VAL A 135 2.72 0.54 47.26
CA VAL A 135 2.27 0.55 45.86
C VAL A 135 1.63 1.89 45.44
N PRO A 136 0.67 2.49 46.18
CA PRO A 136 0.10 3.79 45.84
C PRO A 136 1.15 4.91 45.78
N ARG A 137 2.11 4.89 46.70
CA ARG A 137 3.19 5.89 46.80
C ARG A 137 4.15 5.82 45.62
N LEU A 138 4.51 4.60 45.18
CA LEU A 138 5.32 4.37 43.97
C LEU A 138 4.54 4.72 42.68
N THR A 139 3.22 4.52 42.70
CA THR A 139 2.33 4.89 41.60
C THR A 139 2.25 6.41 41.43
N GLN A 140 2.16 7.16 42.52
CA GLN A 140 2.18 8.63 42.50
C GLN A 140 3.47 9.18 41.87
N ILE A 141 4.64 8.66 42.25
CA ILE A 141 5.94 9.03 41.64
C ILE A 141 5.97 8.75 40.14
N SER A 142 5.27 7.71 39.69
CA SER A 142 5.15 7.36 38.27
C SER A 142 4.20 8.28 37.50
N THR A 143 3.22 8.93 38.17
CA THR A 143 2.31 9.89 37.52
C THR A 143 3.01 11.20 37.15
N GLU A 144 3.98 11.69 37.93
CA GLU A 144 4.74 12.90 37.61
C GLU A 144 5.51 12.79 36.28
N VAL A 145 5.98 11.58 35.95
CA VAL A 145 6.68 11.31 34.68
C VAL A 145 5.71 11.25 33.51
N LYS A 146 4.52 10.68 33.69
CA LYS A 146 3.44 10.75 32.69
C LYS A 146 3.06 12.21 32.38
N THR A 147 3.08 13.10 33.38
CA THR A 147 2.85 14.54 33.17
C THR A 147 3.97 15.19 32.36
N ARG A 148 5.25 14.84 32.62
CA ARG A 148 6.40 15.32 31.83
C ARG A 148 6.39 14.77 30.39
N GLU A 149 5.97 13.51 30.20
CA GLU A 149 5.76 12.90 28.89
C GLU A 149 4.63 13.60 28.13
N LYS A 150 3.50 13.89 28.80
CA LYS A 150 2.38 14.65 28.25
C LYS A 150 2.80 16.06 27.83
N LEU A 151 3.58 16.76 28.63
CA LEU A 151 4.14 18.08 28.28
C LEU A 151 5.13 18.01 27.12
N LEU A 152 5.87 16.92 26.97
CA LEU A 152 6.76 16.68 25.83
C LEU A 152 5.94 16.49 24.55
N ASP A 153 4.89 15.67 24.62
CA ASP A 153 3.97 15.41 23.51
C ASP A 153 3.18 16.69 23.14
N GLU A 154 2.70 17.46 24.12
CA GLU A 154 2.03 18.76 23.91
C GLU A 154 2.96 19.82 23.31
N LYS A 155 4.24 19.88 23.70
CA LYS A 155 5.22 20.76 23.06
C LYS A 155 5.58 20.32 21.64
N MET A 156 5.54 19.02 21.36
CA MET A 156 5.66 18.50 19.99
C MET A 156 4.42 18.86 19.15
N SER A 157 3.24 18.95 19.76
CA SER A 157 2.01 19.41 19.10
C SER A 157 1.91 20.93 18.94
N LYS A 158 2.49 21.74 19.85
CA LYS A 158 2.43 23.21 19.80
C LYS A 158 3.43 23.86 18.82
N ASN A 159 4.46 23.13 18.38
CA ASN A 159 5.29 23.60 17.27
C ASN A 159 4.59 23.27 15.94
N VAL A 160 3.92 24.29 15.40
CA VAL A 160 3.15 24.38 14.13
C VAL A 160 1.63 24.29 14.31
N LEU A 161 1.04 25.33 14.91
CA LEU A 161 -0.28 25.82 14.51
C LEU A 161 -0.07 26.95 13.49
N ILE A 162 0.37 26.57 12.30
CA ILE A 162 0.02 27.34 11.10
C ILE A 162 -1.32 26.73 10.68
N GLU A 163 -2.38 27.54 10.52
CA GLU A 163 -3.65 27.09 9.95
C GLU A 163 -3.37 26.40 8.62
N LYS A 164 -3.28 25.07 8.66
CA LYS A 164 -2.95 24.28 7.51
C LYS A 164 -4.23 24.08 6.73
N GLN A 165 -4.29 24.69 5.55
CA GLN A 165 -5.39 24.50 4.61
C GLN A 165 -5.71 22.99 4.47
N PRO A 166 -7.00 22.60 4.51
CA PRO A 166 -7.38 21.20 4.44
C PRO A 166 -6.88 20.58 3.13
N THR A 167 -6.35 19.36 3.24
CA THR A 167 -5.83 18.59 2.10
C THR A 167 -6.90 17.68 1.46
N PHE A 168 -8.15 17.85 1.89
CA PHE A 168 -9.35 17.22 1.37
C PHE A 168 -10.37 18.30 0.98
N ILE A 169 -11.34 17.95 0.14
CA ILE A 169 -12.43 18.84 -0.27
C ILE A 169 -13.75 18.18 0.13
N ASN A 170 -14.55 18.89 0.92
CA ASN A 170 -15.92 18.49 1.23
C ASN A 170 -16.89 19.25 0.32
N LEU A 171 -17.48 18.55 -0.65
CA LEU A 171 -18.55 19.04 -1.53
C LEU A 171 -19.93 18.55 -1.07
N SER A 172 -20.01 17.83 0.06
CA SER A 172 -21.26 17.30 0.60
C SER A 172 -21.87 18.25 1.63
N LYS A 173 -23.16 18.06 1.90
CA LYS A 173 -23.87 18.77 2.98
C LYS A 173 -23.48 18.28 4.38
N ARG A 174 -22.80 17.14 4.49
CA ARG A 174 -22.39 16.56 5.78
C ARG A 174 -21.35 17.44 6.46
N LYS A 175 -21.66 17.90 7.68
CA LYS A 175 -20.70 18.54 8.59
C LYS A 175 -19.76 17.49 9.19
N LEU A 176 -18.45 17.76 9.10
CA LEU A 176 -17.42 16.90 9.64
C LEU A 176 -17.02 17.39 11.03
N ASN A 177 -16.69 16.47 11.93
CA ASN A 177 -16.05 16.83 13.19
C ASN A 177 -14.51 16.87 13.04
N GLN A 178 -13.82 17.52 13.98
CA GLN A 178 -12.37 17.69 13.95
C GLN A 178 -11.60 16.37 13.77
N ASN A 179 -12.03 15.28 14.42
CA ASN A 179 -11.35 13.98 14.30
C ASN A 179 -11.55 13.34 12.91
N GLU A 180 -12.67 13.60 12.24
CA GLU A 180 -12.90 13.18 10.86
C GLU A 180 -12.04 13.99 9.90
N GLU A 181 -11.93 15.30 10.10
CA GLU A 181 -11.06 16.17 9.30
C GLU A 181 -9.58 15.79 9.43
N GLU A 182 -9.10 15.53 10.66
CA GLU A 182 -7.75 15.04 10.91
C GLU A 182 -7.48 13.71 10.17
N LEU A 183 -8.42 12.77 10.22
CA LEU A 183 -8.35 11.50 9.50
C LEU A 183 -8.27 11.72 7.98
N LEU A 184 -9.13 12.57 7.43
CA LEU A 184 -9.19 12.86 6.00
C LEU A 184 -7.94 13.59 5.51
N ASN A 185 -7.32 14.41 6.37
CA ASN A 185 -6.05 15.07 6.09
C ASN A 185 -4.87 14.09 5.94
N LEU A 186 -4.90 12.92 6.58
CA LEU A 186 -3.91 11.86 6.35
C LEU A 186 -4.00 11.28 4.92
N GLY A 187 -5.18 11.36 4.31
CA GLY A 187 -5.47 10.89 2.96
C GLY A 187 -5.70 9.38 2.82
N LEU A 188 -6.36 8.99 1.74
CA LEU A 188 -6.79 7.61 1.50
C LEU A 188 -5.64 6.57 1.43
N ASN A 189 -4.41 7.01 1.12
CA ASN A 189 -3.25 6.12 1.02
C ASN A 189 -2.57 5.85 2.36
N TYR A 190 -2.95 6.54 3.45
CA TYR A 190 -2.44 6.28 4.77
C TYR A 190 -2.83 4.87 5.22
N ALA A 191 -1.85 4.07 5.65
CA ALA A 191 -2.06 2.72 6.18
C ALA A 191 -2.10 2.69 7.70
N VAL A 192 -3.00 1.86 8.22
CA VAL A 192 -3.10 1.47 9.64
C VAL A 192 -2.60 0.01 9.82
N PRO A 193 -2.20 -0.40 11.04
CA PRO A 193 -1.80 -1.77 11.31
C PRO A 193 -2.87 -2.80 10.90
N PRO A 194 -2.48 -4.02 10.49
CA PRO A 194 -3.45 -5.06 10.14
C PRO A 194 -4.30 -5.43 11.36
N SER A 195 -5.60 -5.63 11.13
CA SER A 195 -6.54 -6.06 12.17
C SER A 195 -6.32 -7.50 12.63
N LYS A 196 -5.80 -8.35 11.73
CA LYS A 196 -5.49 -9.76 11.96
C LYS A 196 -3.98 -10.01 11.79
N PRO A 197 -3.15 -9.72 12.82
CA PRO A 197 -1.69 -9.85 12.72
C PRO A 197 -1.25 -11.30 12.50
N ASN A 198 -1.92 -12.29 13.11
CA ASN A 198 -1.58 -13.71 12.95
C ASN A 198 -1.71 -14.18 11.50
N HIS A 199 -2.84 -13.90 10.84
CA HIS A 199 -2.98 -14.18 9.41
C HIS A 199 -1.88 -13.49 8.58
N THR A 200 -1.45 -12.28 8.95
CA THR A 200 -0.39 -11.56 8.24
C THR A 200 1.00 -12.21 8.46
N LEU A 201 1.23 -12.87 9.60
CA LEU A 201 2.42 -13.68 9.85
C LEU A 201 2.41 -14.96 8.99
N ILE A 202 1.25 -15.62 8.85
CA ILE A 202 1.09 -16.76 7.92
C ILE A 202 1.39 -16.31 6.48
N GLU A 203 0.86 -15.16 6.05
CA GLU A 203 1.18 -14.56 4.75
C GLU A 203 2.68 -14.32 4.54
N THR A 204 3.36 -13.89 5.61
CA THR A 204 4.80 -13.66 5.57
C THR A 204 5.55 -14.96 5.31
N ALA A 205 5.18 -16.05 5.98
CA ALA A 205 5.78 -17.38 5.76
C ALA A 205 5.47 -17.92 4.35
N ILE A 206 4.23 -17.79 3.87
CA ILE A 206 3.84 -18.17 2.51
C ILE A 206 4.68 -17.45 1.46
N ASN A 207 4.90 -16.14 1.61
CA ASN A 207 5.69 -15.37 0.65
C ASN A 207 7.18 -15.74 0.68
N ILE A 208 7.72 -16.12 1.85
CA ILE A 208 9.08 -16.64 1.96
C ILE A 208 9.16 -18.01 1.28
N GLU A 209 8.26 -18.94 1.61
CA GLU A 209 8.25 -20.29 1.06
C GLU A 209 8.11 -20.28 -0.46
N LYS A 210 7.16 -19.48 -0.98
CA LYS A 210 6.99 -19.32 -2.42
C LYS A 210 8.30 -18.93 -3.10
N ARG A 211 9.01 -17.96 -2.52
CA ARG A 211 10.29 -17.50 -3.08
C ARG A 211 11.37 -18.58 -2.97
N LEU A 212 11.39 -19.38 -1.90
CA LEU A 212 12.32 -20.50 -1.77
C LEU A 212 12.08 -21.59 -2.82
N GLN A 213 10.82 -21.83 -3.20
CA GLN A 213 10.45 -22.76 -4.26
C GLN A 213 10.77 -22.21 -5.65
N ASP A 214 10.56 -20.92 -5.91
CA ASP A 214 10.89 -20.29 -7.19
C ASP A 214 12.41 -20.36 -7.53
N ILE A 215 13.26 -20.69 -6.55
CA ILE A 215 14.73 -20.79 -6.68
C ILE A 215 15.19 -22.20 -7.14
N ASP A 216 14.28 -23.18 -7.29
CA ASP A 216 14.61 -24.60 -7.50
C ASP A 216 15.35 -24.98 -8.79
N ASN A 217 15.78 -24.02 -9.62
CA ASN A 217 16.67 -24.26 -10.76
C ASN A 217 18.14 -24.44 -10.33
N GLY A 218 18.42 -25.21 -9.27
CA GLY A 218 19.78 -25.57 -8.83
C GLY A 218 20.59 -24.47 -8.14
N MET A 219 20.05 -23.26 -7.96
CA MET A 219 20.79 -22.11 -7.39
C MET A 219 20.96 -22.15 -5.86
N MET A 220 20.15 -22.92 -5.13
CA MET A 220 20.23 -22.97 -3.67
C MET A 220 19.88 -24.35 -3.10
N HIS A 221 20.86 -24.97 -2.43
CA HIS A 221 20.73 -26.27 -1.79
C HIS A 221 19.66 -26.29 -0.68
N GLU A 222 18.93 -27.41 -0.53
CA GLU A 222 17.84 -27.55 0.46
C GLU A 222 18.30 -27.29 1.91
N ILE A 223 19.55 -27.65 2.26
CA ILE A 223 20.13 -27.33 3.58
C ILE A 223 20.08 -25.82 3.85
N LYS A 224 20.40 -24.99 2.86
CA LYS A 224 20.37 -23.53 3.00
C LYS A 224 18.94 -23.00 3.08
N LYS A 225 18.02 -23.57 2.28
CA LYS A 225 16.58 -23.24 2.36
C LYS A 225 16.02 -23.59 3.76
N ASN A 226 16.36 -24.75 4.32
CA ASN A 226 15.96 -25.14 5.68
C ASN A 226 16.56 -24.22 6.75
N SER A 227 17.82 -23.79 6.61
CA SER A 227 18.41 -22.77 7.51
C SER A 227 17.62 -21.45 7.48
N ILE A 228 17.17 -21.02 6.30
CA ILE A 228 16.32 -19.83 6.14
C ILE A 228 14.95 -20.05 6.80
N ARG A 229 14.28 -21.18 6.54
CA ARG A 229 12.98 -21.54 7.15
C ARG A 229 13.06 -21.53 8.68
N THR A 230 14.11 -22.13 9.24
CA THR A 230 14.33 -22.21 10.70
C THR A 230 14.51 -20.83 11.32
N GLY A 231 15.38 -19.99 10.76
CA GLY A 231 15.62 -18.65 11.29
C GLY A 231 14.40 -17.74 11.14
N ALA A 232 13.70 -17.80 10.00
CA ALA A 232 12.46 -17.05 9.79
C ALA A 232 11.36 -17.50 10.78
N SER A 233 11.19 -18.81 10.96
CA SER A 233 10.27 -19.40 11.93
C SER A 233 10.57 -18.95 13.36
N GLN A 234 11.83 -18.98 13.78
CA GLN A 234 12.24 -18.51 15.11
C GLN A 234 11.93 -17.02 15.31
N ILE A 235 12.17 -16.18 14.29
CA ILE A 235 11.83 -14.75 14.35
C ILE A 235 10.31 -14.58 14.50
N ILE A 236 9.50 -15.29 13.72
CA ILE A 236 8.03 -15.25 13.81
C ILE A 236 7.55 -15.68 15.21
N ARG A 237 8.00 -16.84 15.71
CA ARG A 237 7.65 -17.36 17.04
C ARG A 237 8.02 -16.40 18.16
N SER A 238 9.22 -15.80 18.10
CA SER A 238 9.71 -14.86 19.13
C SER A 238 8.88 -13.59 19.32
N ASN A 239 7.92 -13.33 18.42
CA ASN A 239 7.07 -12.13 18.47
C ASN A 239 5.60 -12.43 18.80
N LYS A 240 5.22 -13.68 19.09
CA LYS A 240 3.84 -14.08 19.41
C LYS A 240 3.24 -13.28 20.60
N SER A 241 4.06 -12.88 21.56
CA SER A 241 3.67 -12.08 22.74
C SER A 241 3.94 -10.56 22.62
N LYS A 242 4.54 -10.11 21.51
CA LYS A 242 4.96 -8.71 21.28
C LYS A 242 4.30 -8.08 20.06
N THR A 243 3.20 -8.66 19.56
CA THR A 243 2.37 -8.04 18.52
C THR A 243 1.96 -6.66 19.04
N GLN A 244 2.68 -5.65 18.57
CA GLN A 244 2.61 -4.30 19.11
C GLN A 244 1.16 -3.87 19.09
N ILE A 245 0.59 -3.62 20.27
CA ILE A 245 -0.65 -2.87 20.42
C ILE A 245 -0.52 -1.70 19.42
N PRO A 246 -1.48 -1.52 18.48
CA PRO A 246 -1.42 -0.41 17.55
C PRO A 246 -1.10 0.83 18.35
N PRO A 247 -0.05 1.61 17.97
CA PRO A 247 0.26 2.86 18.66
C PRO A 247 -1.03 3.61 19.00
N SER A 248 -1.16 4.11 20.23
CA SER A 248 -2.40 4.70 20.78
C SER A 248 -3.09 5.63 19.79
N TYR A 249 -2.30 6.35 18.99
CA TYR A 249 -2.72 7.14 17.84
C TYR A 249 -3.66 6.41 16.86
N PHE A 250 -3.34 5.20 16.39
CA PHE A 250 -4.20 4.48 15.44
C PHE A 250 -5.56 4.09 16.04
N LYS A 251 -5.61 3.82 17.35
CA LYS A 251 -6.87 3.53 18.04
C LYS A 251 -7.82 4.73 18.00
N LYS A 252 -7.28 5.96 18.07
CA LYS A 252 -8.06 7.20 17.98
C LYS A 252 -8.72 7.40 16.60
N LEU A 253 -8.19 6.79 15.54
CA LEU A 253 -8.74 6.91 14.19
C LEU A 253 -9.98 6.01 13.96
N ILE A 254 -10.16 4.95 14.75
CA ILE A 254 -11.19 3.92 14.52
C ILE A 254 -12.62 4.51 14.58
N PRO A 255 -12.99 5.36 15.56
CA PRO A 255 -14.32 5.96 15.61
C PRO A 255 -14.63 6.79 14.36
N SER A 256 -13.71 7.66 13.93
CA SER A 256 -13.87 8.48 12.72
C SER A 256 -14.00 7.63 11.45
N ILE A 257 -13.20 6.54 11.34
CA ILE A 257 -13.33 5.60 10.22
C ILE A 257 -14.73 4.96 10.20
N LYS A 258 -15.23 4.52 11.36
CA LYS A 258 -16.57 3.90 11.46
C LYS A 258 -17.69 4.89 11.12
N SER A 259 -17.62 6.11 11.65
CA SER A 259 -18.57 7.19 11.39
C SER A 259 -18.72 7.45 9.89
N LEU A 260 -17.60 7.76 9.21
CA LEU A 260 -17.60 8.05 7.78
C LEU A 260 -17.96 6.84 6.91
N LYS A 261 -17.56 5.63 7.31
CA LYS A 261 -17.85 4.41 6.56
C LYS A 261 -19.34 4.06 6.57
N ASN A 262 -20.02 4.31 7.69
CA ASN A 262 -21.41 3.91 7.87
C ASN A 262 -22.40 4.94 7.33
N ASP A 263 -21.94 6.13 6.93
CA ASP A 263 -22.79 7.15 6.33
C ASP A 263 -23.02 6.85 4.84
N ASN A 264 -24.24 6.39 4.52
CA ASN A 264 -24.65 6.11 3.14
C ASN A 264 -25.07 7.37 2.37
N SER A 265 -25.25 8.53 3.01
CA SER A 265 -25.63 9.78 2.31
C SER A 265 -24.48 10.39 1.51
N ILE A 266 -23.24 9.99 1.81
CA ILE A 266 -22.04 10.51 1.16
C ILE A 266 -21.28 9.45 0.35
N VAL A 267 -20.45 9.92 -0.56
CA VAL A 267 -19.45 9.13 -1.29
C VAL A 267 -18.07 9.74 -1.03
N ILE A 268 -17.14 8.92 -0.53
CA ILE A 268 -15.75 9.32 -0.33
C ILE A 268 -14.88 8.66 -1.41
N LEU A 269 -14.13 9.46 -2.14
CA LEU A 269 -13.34 8.99 -3.28
C LEU A 269 -12.12 9.89 -3.54
N PRO A 270 -11.07 9.39 -4.23
CA PRO A 270 -9.97 10.25 -4.65
C PRO A 270 -10.41 11.21 -5.76
N ALA A 271 -9.82 12.40 -5.81
CA ALA A 271 -9.91 13.27 -6.98
C ALA A 271 -9.17 12.68 -8.19
N ASP A 272 -9.53 13.13 -9.39
CA ASP A 272 -8.86 12.77 -10.65
C ASP A 272 -7.37 13.15 -10.64
N LYS A 273 -7.04 14.33 -10.10
CA LYS A 273 -5.65 14.85 -10.03
C LYS A 273 -5.34 15.40 -8.63
N GLY A 274 -4.05 15.46 -8.29
CA GLY A 274 -3.56 16.15 -7.08
C GLY A 274 -3.61 15.37 -5.76
N ASN A 275 -3.86 14.05 -5.78
CA ASN A 275 -3.91 13.20 -4.58
C ASN A 275 -4.84 13.76 -3.48
N CYS A 276 -5.94 14.42 -3.88
CA CYS A 276 -6.96 14.97 -2.99
C CYS A 276 -8.03 13.93 -2.65
N THR A 277 -8.66 14.06 -1.48
CA THR A 277 -9.77 13.21 -1.03
C THR A 277 -11.01 14.08 -1.15
N VAL A 278 -12.03 13.60 -1.83
CA VAL A 278 -13.26 14.33 -2.07
C VAL A 278 -14.41 13.61 -1.38
N ILE A 279 -15.30 14.40 -0.80
CA ILE A 279 -16.55 13.93 -0.21
C ILE A 279 -17.65 14.60 -1.01
N MET A 280 -18.61 13.84 -1.50
CA MET A 280 -19.76 14.33 -2.26
C MET A 280 -21.03 13.75 -1.67
N ASP A 281 -22.14 14.47 -1.80
CA ASP A 281 -23.45 13.87 -1.60
C ASP A 281 -23.65 12.73 -2.60
N ARG A 282 -24.15 11.58 -2.13
CA ARG A 282 -24.28 10.38 -2.94
C ARG A 282 -25.23 10.59 -4.11
N PHE A 283 -26.34 11.28 -3.86
CA PHE A 283 -27.32 11.61 -4.89
C PHE A 283 -26.68 12.41 -6.03
N ASP A 284 -25.99 13.52 -5.72
CA ASP A 284 -25.34 14.38 -6.72
C ASP A 284 -24.27 13.63 -7.51
N TYR A 285 -23.49 12.78 -6.83
CA TYR A 285 -22.50 11.92 -7.48
C TYR A 285 -23.14 10.96 -8.48
N GLU A 286 -24.23 10.29 -8.08
CA GLU A 286 -24.94 9.33 -8.91
C GLU A 286 -25.63 9.99 -10.10
N GLN A 287 -26.25 11.17 -9.90
CA GLN A 287 -26.82 11.95 -10.99
C GLN A 287 -25.75 12.35 -12.02
N LYS A 288 -24.59 12.86 -11.58
CA LYS A 288 -23.47 13.17 -12.48
C LYS A 288 -23.00 11.95 -13.28
N CYS A 289 -23.00 10.76 -12.66
CA CYS A 289 -22.69 9.52 -13.35
C CYS A 289 -23.75 9.16 -14.38
N LEU A 290 -25.04 9.23 -14.02
CA LEU A 290 -26.15 8.92 -14.92
C LEU A 290 -26.19 9.86 -16.13
N THR A 291 -25.98 11.17 -15.94
CA THR A 291 -25.92 12.14 -17.04
C THR A 291 -24.86 11.77 -18.08
N MET A 292 -23.71 11.22 -17.68
CA MET A 292 -22.68 10.74 -18.62
C MET A 292 -23.10 9.47 -19.37
N LEU A 293 -23.97 8.65 -18.77
CA LEU A 293 -24.40 7.35 -19.31
C LEU A 293 -25.66 7.45 -20.19
N THR A 294 -26.35 8.60 -20.20
CA THR A 294 -27.52 8.86 -21.05
C THR A 294 -27.15 9.33 -22.47
N THR A 295 -25.86 9.48 -22.78
CA THR A 295 -25.42 9.91 -24.12
C THR A 295 -25.59 8.78 -25.16
N SER A 296 -25.65 9.14 -26.45
CA SER A 296 -25.76 8.18 -27.58
C SER A 296 -24.59 7.19 -27.69
N THR A 297 -23.50 7.45 -26.97
CA THR A 297 -22.33 6.56 -26.85
C THR A 297 -22.67 5.23 -26.18
N TYR A 298 -23.70 5.20 -25.32
CA TYR A 298 -24.04 4.04 -24.50
C TYR A 298 -25.41 3.46 -24.82
N THR A 299 -25.52 2.14 -24.78
CA THR A 299 -26.80 1.41 -24.84
C THR A 299 -26.96 0.51 -23.62
N THR A 300 -28.19 0.30 -23.18
CA THR A 300 -28.48 -0.62 -22.07
C THR A 300 -28.90 -1.99 -22.59
N ARG A 301 -28.55 -3.04 -21.85
CA ARG A 301 -29.06 -4.40 -22.08
C ARG A 301 -29.38 -5.07 -20.74
N THR A 302 -30.18 -6.12 -20.77
CA THR A 302 -30.65 -6.81 -19.56
C THR A 302 -29.78 -8.02 -19.16
N VAL A 303 -29.06 -8.61 -20.11
CA VAL A 303 -28.30 -9.85 -19.91
C VAL A 303 -26.81 -9.56 -19.82
N ASP A 304 -26.16 -9.99 -18.73
CA ASP A 304 -24.71 -9.90 -18.56
C ASP A 304 -23.99 -10.81 -19.56
N PRO A 305 -23.16 -10.27 -20.47
CA PRO A 305 -22.44 -11.06 -21.47
C PRO A 305 -21.15 -11.69 -20.92
N SER A 306 -20.79 -11.44 -19.65
CA SER A 306 -19.54 -11.94 -19.07
C SER A 306 -19.37 -13.46 -19.23
N PRO A 307 -20.38 -14.31 -18.96
CA PRO A 307 -20.27 -15.76 -19.17
C PRO A 307 -20.07 -16.14 -20.65
N TYR A 308 -20.70 -15.42 -21.58
CA TYR A 308 -20.54 -15.63 -23.01
C TYR A 308 -19.09 -15.37 -23.44
N TYR A 309 -18.53 -14.22 -23.07
CA TYR A 309 -17.15 -13.87 -23.42
C TYR A 309 -16.13 -14.76 -22.70
N GLU A 310 -16.37 -15.15 -21.43
CA GLU A 310 -15.51 -16.11 -20.73
C GLU A 310 -15.44 -17.44 -21.49
N LYS A 311 -16.58 -17.95 -21.95
CA LYS A 311 -16.65 -19.17 -22.78
C LYS A 311 -15.95 -18.99 -24.14
N LYS A 312 -16.26 -17.92 -24.87
CA LYS A 312 -15.70 -17.63 -26.21
C LYS A 312 -14.18 -17.52 -26.16
N ILE A 313 -13.64 -16.74 -25.23
CA ILE A 313 -12.20 -16.60 -25.03
C ILE A 313 -11.58 -17.94 -24.58
N GLY A 314 -12.25 -18.66 -23.68
CA GLY A 314 -11.78 -19.98 -23.23
C GLY A 314 -11.64 -20.99 -24.38
N GLN A 315 -12.60 -21.03 -25.31
CA GLN A 315 -12.57 -21.89 -26.49
C GLN A 315 -11.45 -21.49 -27.45
N MET A 316 -11.29 -20.20 -27.74
CA MET A 316 -10.20 -19.69 -28.58
C MET A 316 -8.83 -20.04 -27.99
N CYS A 317 -8.61 -19.77 -26.71
CA CYS A 317 -7.34 -20.09 -26.05
C CYS A 317 -7.06 -21.61 -26.04
N LEU A 318 -8.10 -22.44 -25.89
CA LEU A 318 -7.95 -23.89 -25.95
C LEU A 318 -7.58 -24.37 -27.35
N LYS A 319 -8.18 -23.79 -28.40
CA LYS A 319 -7.82 -24.05 -29.81
C LYS A 319 -6.34 -23.70 -30.06
N MET A 320 -5.94 -22.48 -29.74
CA MET A 320 -4.55 -22.01 -29.92
C MET A 320 -3.53 -22.84 -29.11
N LYS A 321 -3.92 -23.33 -27.94
CA LYS A 321 -3.09 -24.26 -27.16
C LYS A 321 -2.90 -25.60 -27.89
N LYS A 322 -3.99 -26.19 -28.44
CA LYS A 322 -3.92 -27.46 -29.19
C LYS A 322 -3.05 -27.32 -30.44
N GLU A 323 -3.09 -26.16 -31.08
CA GLU A 323 -2.25 -25.79 -32.23
C GLU A 323 -0.80 -25.43 -31.84
N LYS A 324 -0.43 -25.54 -30.56
CA LYS A 324 0.89 -25.18 -30.01
C LYS A 324 1.29 -23.71 -30.20
N LYS A 325 0.32 -22.83 -30.50
CA LYS A 325 0.50 -21.37 -30.59
C LYS A 325 0.61 -20.71 -29.21
N LEU A 326 0.00 -21.32 -28.18
CA LEU A 326 0.15 -20.92 -26.78
C LEU A 326 0.80 -22.04 -25.96
N SER A 327 1.78 -21.69 -25.14
CA SER A 327 2.34 -22.58 -24.12
C SER A 327 1.33 -22.86 -23.00
N GLU A 328 1.58 -23.90 -22.20
CA GLU A 328 0.76 -24.21 -21.01
C GLU A 328 0.73 -23.03 -20.02
N HIS A 329 1.85 -22.33 -19.87
CA HIS A 329 1.97 -21.18 -18.99
C HIS A 329 1.13 -19.99 -19.49
N GLU A 330 1.22 -19.67 -20.77
CA GLU A 330 0.43 -18.60 -21.39
C GLU A 330 -1.06 -18.91 -21.33
N TYR A 331 -1.45 -20.14 -21.71
CA TYR A 331 -2.85 -20.58 -21.62
C TYR A 331 -3.40 -20.39 -20.21
N ARG A 332 -2.68 -20.85 -19.17
CA ARG A 332 -3.10 -20.70 -17.77
C ARG A 332 -3.21 -19.24 -17.31
N THR A 333 -2.40 -18.37 -17.90
CA THR A 333 -2.36 -16.94 -17.58
C THR A 333 -3.46 -16.16 -18.28
N ILE A 334 -3.74 -16.50 -19.54
CA ILE A 334 -4.68 -15.78 -20.41
C ILE A 334 -6.13 -16.23 -20.15
N VAL A 335 -6.36 -17.54 -19.99
CA VAL A 335 -7.72 -18.10 -19.94
C VAL A 335 -8.52 -17.49 -18.78
N PRO A 336 -9.66 -16.84 -19.06
CA PRO A 336 -10.50 -16.28 -18.01
C PRO A 336 -11.09 -17.40 -17.17
N ARG A 337 -11.22 -17.14 -15.87
CA ARG A 337 -11.91 -18.02 -14.92
C ARG A 337 -12.62 -17.15 -13.88
N GLN A 338 -13.93 -17.30 -13.75
CA GLN A 338 -14.76 -16.49 -12.86
C GLN A 338 -14.61 -14.99 -13.11
N SER A 339 -14.86 -14.63 -14.36
CA SER A 339 -14.84 -13.23 -14.74
C SER A 339 -15.91 -12.45 -14.00
N LEU A 340 -15.59 -11.20 -13.69
CA LEU A 340 -16.51 -10.25 -13.11
C LEU A 340 -16.90 -9.26 -14.18
N THR A 341 -18.18 -8.88 -14.19
CA THR A 341 -18.67 -7.74 -14.95
C THR A 341 -17.83 -6.50 -14.57
N PRO A 342 -17.26 -5.78 -15.55
CA PRO A 342 -16.57 -4.51 -15.28
C PRO A 342 -17.52 -3.53 -14.57
N VAL A 343 -16.99 -2.64 -13.74
CA VAL A 343 -17.80 -1.68 -12.95
C VAL A 343 -17.40 -0.24 -13.26
N PHE A 344 -18.36 0.60 -13.57
CA PHE A 344 -18.16 2.03 -13.83
C PHE A 344 -18.11 2.84 -12.54
N TYR A 345 -17.31 3.91 -12.57
CA TYR A 345 -17.30 4.96 -11.56
C TYR A 345 -16.69 6.25 -12.12
N GLY A 346 -17.10 7.40 -11.58
CA GLY A 346 -16.53 8.70 -11.90
C GLY A 346 -15.52 9.19 -10.86
N LEU A 347 -14.43 9.84 -11.28
CA LEU A 347 -13.50 10.58 -10.40
C LEU A 347 -13.66 12.10 -10.54
N PRO A 348 -13.82 12.88 -9.46
CA PRO A 348 -14.07 14.31 -9.55
C PRO A 348 -12.86 15.09 -10.06
N LYS A 349 -13.06 15.86 -11.14
CA LYS A 349 -12.10 16.80 -11.70
C LYS A 349 -12.20 18.15 -10.98
N ILE A 350 -11.75 18.18 -9.73
CA ILE A 350 -11.80 19.35 -8.82
C ILE A 350 -11.11 20.63 -9.34
N HIS A 351 -10.36 20.53 -10.44
CA HIS A 351 -9.66 21.64 -11.09
C HIS A 351 -10.46 22.25 -12.25
N LYS A 352 -11.68 21.76 -12.51
CA LYS A 352 -12.60 22.30 -13.51
C LYS A 352 -13.85 22.86 -12.82
N LYS A 353 -14.46 23.88 -13.43
CA LYS A 353 -15.75 24.44 -13.00
C LYS A 353 -16.79 23.32 -12.91
N ASP A 354 -17.69 23.40 -11.94
CA ASP A 354 -18.78 22.44 -11.66
C ASP A 354 -18.33 21.02 -11.26
N VAL A 355 -17.02 20.78 -11.15
CA VAL A 355 -16.41 19.50 -10.74
C VAL A 355 -17.01 18.30 -11.53
N PRO A 356 -16.84 18.25 -12.86
CA PRO A 356 -17.27 17.12 -13.67
C PRO A 356 -16.50 15.86 -13.29
N LEU A 357 -17.07 14.70 -13.60
CA LEU A 357 -16.44 13.41 -13.31
C LEU A 357 -15.59 12.93 -14.50
N ARG A 358 -14.48 12.24 -14.24
CA ARG A 358 -13.76 11.42 -15.23
C ARG A 358 -14.35 10.01 -15.20
N PRO A 359 -14.94 9.51 -16.30
CA PRO A 359 -15.44 8.15 -16.35
C PRO A 359 -14.29 7.15 -16.30
N ILE A 360 -14.42 6.11 -15.48
CA ILE A 360 -13.46 5.00 -15.36
C ILE A 360 -14.23 3.69 -15.26
N VAL A 361 -13.74 2.65 -15.94
CA VAL A 361 -14.28 1.30 -15.80
C VAL A 361 -13.24 0.39 -15.16
N ASP A 362 -13.61 -0.25 -14.06
CA ASP A 362 -12.78 -1.25 -13.39
C ASP A 362 -12.84 -2.59 -14.14
N PHE A 363 -12.00 -2.71 -15.17
CA PHE A 363 -11.84 -3.92 -15.98
C PHE A 363 -11.12 -5.08 -15.28
N LYS A 364 -10.67 -4.90 -14.03
CA LYS A 364 -9.91 -5.92 -13.33
C LYS A 364 -10.76 -7.18 -13.13
N ASN A 365 -10.24 -8.30 -13.62
CA ASN A 365 -10.89 -9.61 -13.65
C ASN A 365 -12.10 -9.72 -14.60
N SER A 366 -12.25 -8.82 -15.56
CA SER A 366 -13.19 -9.01 -16.68
C SER A 366 -12.77 -10.18 -17.59
N PRO A 367 -13.66 -10.73 -18.44
CA PRO A 367 -13.30 -11.82 -19.36
C PRO A 367 -12.07 -11.54 -20.22
N SER A 368 -11.95 -10.33 -20.76
CA SER A 368 -10.85 -9.97 -21.65
C SER A 368 -9.61 -9.44 -20.93
N PHE A 369 -9.60 -9.28 -19.59
CA PHE A 369 -8.51 -8.59 -18.88
C PHE A 369 -7.13 -9.21 -19.11
N HIS A 370 -7.01 -10.53 -18.95
CA HIS A 370 -5.74 -11.24 -19.11
C HIS A 370 -5.34 -11.36 -20.58
N LEU A 371 -6.31 -11.58 -21.47
CA LEU A 371 -6.13 -11.56 -22.92
C LEU A 371 -5.57 -10.21 -23.40
N ALA A 372 -6.21 -9.11 -23.00
CA ALA A 372 -5.79 -7.74 -23.28
C ALA A 372 -4.39 -7.44 -22.71
N SER A 373 -4.07 -7.97 -21.53
CA SER A 373 -2.75 -7.79 -20.92
C SER A 373 -1.65 -8.48 -21.72
N HIS A 374 -1.91 -9.68 -22.25
CA HIS A 374 -0.98 -10.40 -23.11
C HIS A 374 -0.81 -9.70 -24.46
N LEU A 375 -1.91 -9.31 -25.11
CA LEU A 375 -1.87 -8.53 -26.35
C LEU A 375 -1.11 -7.21 -26.21
N ASN A 376 -1.25 -6.52 -25.07
CA ASN A 376 -0.53 -5.27 -24.83
C ASN A 376 1.00 -5.44 -24.90
N ILE A 377 1.54 -6.61 -24.52
CA ILE A 377 2.98 -6.90 -24.65
C ILE A 377 3.36 -6.98 -26.13
N ILE A 378 2.58 -7.70 -26.92
CA ILE A 378 2.79 -7.89 -28.37
C ILE A 378 2.66 -6.55 -29.10
N LEU A 379 1.58 -5.80 -28.89
CA LEU A 379 1.32 -4.54 -29.57
C LEU A 379 2.36 -3.45 -29.22
N LYS A 380 2.93 -3.48 -28.03
CA LYS A 380 4.04 -2.56 -27.66
C LYS A 380 5.30 -2.79 -28.47
N SER A 381 5.51 -3.98 -29.01
CA SER A 381 6.69 -4.33 -29.80
C SER A 381 6.61 -3.84 -31.26
N ILE A 382 5.40 -3.51 -31.75
CA ILE A 382 5.18 -2.99 -33.11
C ILE A 382 5.11 -1.45 -33.19
N SER A 383 4.94 -0.77 -32.07
CA SER A 383 4.94 0.70 -32.00
C SER A 383 6.35 1.27 -32.22
N LYS A 384 6.46 2.31 -33.05
CA LYS A 384 7.73 3.01 -33.33
C LYS A 384 8.14 3.97 -32.22
N LYS A 385 7.18 4.61 -31.55
CA LYS A 385 7.41 5.60 -30.47
C LYS A 385 8.30 6.78 -30.88
N THR A 386 8.23 7.19 -32.15
CA THR A 386 9.02 8.30 -32.71
C THR A 386 8.74 9.60 -31.93
N TYR A 387 7.48 9.96 -31.83
CA TYR A 387 7.02 11.20 -31.20
C TYR A 387 6.57 11.03 -29.75
N ALA A 388 6.25 9.80 -29.35
CA ALA A 388 5.81 9.51 -28.00
C ALA A 388 6.98 9.60 -26.99
N VAL A 389 6.75 10.28 -25.87
CA VAL A 389 7.66 10.31 -24.71
C VAL A 389 7.09 9.45 -23.58
N LYS A 390 7.95 8.75 -22.83
CA LYS A 390 7.51 7.83 -21.75
C LYS A 390 7.10 8.56 -20.48
N ASN A 391 7.69 9.73 -20.22
CA ASN A 391 7.47 10.55 -19.04
C ASN A 391 8.14 11.92 -19.24
N SER A 392 7.95 12.79 -18.27
CA SER A 392 8.52 14.13 -18.26
C SER A 392 10.04 14.18 -18.24
N TYR A 393 10.72 13.17 -17.70
CA TYR A 393 12.18 13.15 -17.71
C TYR A 393 12.72 12.94 -19.12
N GLU A 394 12.14 12.01 -19.88
CA GLU A 394 12.48 11.83 -21.30
C GLU A 394 12.14 13.08 -22.12
N PHE A 395 11.00 13.71 -21.84
CA PHE A 395 10.63 14.99 -22.45
C PHE A 395 11.69 16.06 -22.21
N VAL A 396 12.12 16.23 -20.96
CA VAL A 396 13.17 17.19 -20.56
C VAL A 396 14.51 16.85 -21.21
N ASP A 397 14.87 15.57 -21.27
CA ASP A 397 16.10 15.10 -21.91
C ASP A 397 16.10 15.43 -23.42
N ARG A 398 14.97 15.22 -24.12
CA ARG A 398 14.79 15.60 -25.54
C ARG A 398 14.79 17.12 -25.75
N LEU A 399 14.34 17.91 -24.78
CA LEU A 399 14.30 19.37 -24.87
C LEU A 399 15.66 20.05 -24.72
N ASN A 400 16.66 19.42 -24.07
CA ASN A 400 17.96 20.05 -23.77
C ASN A 400 18.66 20.68 -24.99
N LYS A 401 18.39 20.19 -26.20
CA LYS A 401 19.03 20.63 -27.45
C LYS A 401 18.13 21.53 -28.31
N VAL A 402 16.94 21.85 -27.83
CA VAL A 402 15.91 22.55 -28.61
C VAL A 402 16.01 24.06 -28.37
N LYS A 403 16.05 24.83 -29.46
CA LYS A 403 15.92 26.28 -29.45
C LYS A 403 14.66 26.69 -30.21
N VAL A 404 13.92 27.65 -29.67
CA VAL A 404 12.70 28.16 -30.30
C VAL A 404 13.08 29.13 -31.43
N LYS A 405 12.73 28.81 -32.67
CA LYS A 405 13.06 29.68 -33.81
C LYS A 405 12.28 31.01 -33.73
N PRO A 406 12.81 32.12 -34.31
CA PRO A 406 12.05 33.36 -34.45
C PRO A 406 10.71 33.14 -35.16
N GLY A 407 9.63 33.73 -34.63
CA GLY A 407 8.26 33.56 -35.15
C GLY A 407 7.60 32.22 -34.79
N TYR A 408 8.27 31.35 -34.03
CA TYR A 408 7.69 30.14 -33.45
C TYR A 408 7.33 30.36 -31.98
N ILE A 409 6.27 29.69 -31.56
CA ILE A 409 5.68 29.74 -30.23
C ILE A 409 5.57 28.32 -29.66
N LEU A 410 5.47 28.20 -28.35
CA LEU A 410 5.10 26.95 -27.68
C LEU A 410 3.58 26.75 -27.81
N GLY A 411 3.17 25.53 -28.14
CA GLY A 411 1.77 25.12 -28.19
C GLY A 411 1.57 23.77 -27.52
N SER A 412 0.43 23.60 -26.85
CA SER A 412 -0.04 22.33 -26.34
C SER A 412 -1.32 21.94 -27.07
N PHE A 413 -1.34 20.76 -27.70
CA PHE A 413 -2.58 20.20 -28.23
C PHE A 413 -3.11 19.14 -27.25
N ASP A 414 -4.42 19.12 -27.01
CA ASP A 414 -5.12 18.10 -26.21
C ASP A 414 -6.17 17.40 -27.07
N VAL A 415 -6.22 16.08 -27.00
CA VAL A 415 -7.21 15.28 -27.73
C VAL A 415 -8.50 15.19 -26.93
N THR A 416 -9.60 15.63 -27.53
CA THR A 416 -10.92 15.60 -26.89
C THR A 416 -11.42 14.16 -26.78
N SER A 417 -11.46 13.64 -25.54
CA SER A 417 -12.04 12.33 -25.21
C SER A 417 -11.45 11.17 -26.03
N LEU A 418 -10.13 11.14 -26.20
CA LEU A 418 -9.40 10.17 -27.03
C LEU A 418 -9.94 8.73 -26.96
N TYR A 419 -10.08 8.15 -25.77
CA TYR A 419 -10.48 6.74 -25.63
C TYR A 419 -11.90 6.44 -26.08
N THR A 420 -12.88 7.33 -25.86
CA THR A 420 -14.27 7.08 -26.29
C THR A 420 -14.46 7.29 -27.78
N ASN A 421 -13.51 7.96 -28.43
CA ASN A 421 -13.64 8.44 -29.80
C ASN A 421 -12.63 7.82 -30.76
N VAL A 422 -11.69 7.00 -30.26
CA VAL A 422 -10.65 6.40 -31.10
C VAL A 422 -11.28 5.50 -32.17
N PRO A 423 -11.02 5.73 -33.46
CA PRO A 423 -11.64 4.96 -34.54
C PRO A 423 -11.08 3.53 -34.58
N GLN A 424 -11.92 2.54 -34.27
CA GLN A 424 -11.45 1.16 -34.16
C GLN A 424 -10.92 0.61 -35.50
N GLN A 425 -11.68 0.78 -36.58
CA GLN A 425 -11.33 0.18 -37.88
C GLN A 425 -10.04 0.76 -38.48
N HIS A 426 -9.87 2.08 -38.44
CA HIS A 426 -8.62 2.74 -38.84
C HIS A 426 -7.43 2.17 -38.07
N THR A 427 -7.57 2.06 -36.75
CA THR A 427 -6.50 1.59 -35.87
C THR A 427 -6.16 0.12 -36.13
N ILE A 428 -7.17 -0.74 -36.35
CA ILE A 428 -6.96 -2.15 -36.70
C ILE A 428 -6.19 -2.28 -38.03
N ASN A 429 -6.53 -1.46 -39.03
CA ASN A 429 -5.84 -1.45 -40.31
C ASN A 429 -4.37 -1.04 -40.15
N TYR A 430 -4.10 -0.01 -39.35
CA TYR A 430 -2.74 0.42 -39.03
C TYR A 430 -1.96 -0.67 -38.26
N ILE A 431 -2.58 -1.33 -37.28
CA ILE A 431 -1.98 -2.47 -36.55
C ILE A 431 -1.61 -3.60 -37.53
N LYS A 432 -2.51 -3.94 -38.45
CA LYS A 432 -2.27 -4.96 -39.48
C LYS A 432 -1.08 -4.58 -40.38
N GLN A 433 -0.97 -3.32 -40.78
CA GLN A 433 0.20 -2.83 -41.51
C GLN A 433 1.48 -2.97 -40.67
N ARG A 434 1.46 -2.53 -39.41
CA ARG A 434 2.63 -2.56 -38.52
C ARG A 434 3.10 -3.97 -38.18
N LEU A 435 2.20 -4.94 -38.05
CA LEU A 435 2.53 -6.36 -37.86
C LEU A 435 3.31 -6.95 -39.06
N LYS A 436 3.07 -6.44 -40.27
CA LYS A 436 3.80 -6.87 -41.48
C LYS A 436 5.18 -6.24 -41.57
N GLU A 437 5.27 -4.94 -41.27
CA GLU A 437 6.50 -4.14 -41.36
C GLU A 437 7.50 -4.48 -40.24
N GLU A 438 7.03 -4.68 -39.01
CA GLU A 438 7.85 -4.96 -37.85
C GLU A 438 7.81 -6.46 -37.50
N LYS A 439 8.96 -7.11 -37.36
CA LYS A 439 9.06 -8.56 -37.11
C LYS A 439 9.45 -8.91 -35.67
N ARG A 440 9.85 -7.93 -34.83
CA ARG A 440 10.25 -8.15 -33.42
C ARG A 440 9.20 -8.92 -32.61
N TRP A 441 7.92 -8.72 -32.89
CA TRP A 441 6.83 -9.41 -32.19
C TRP A 441 6.89 -10.95 -32.36
N LYS A 442 7.44 -11.45 -33.47
CA LYS A 442 7.59 -12.90 -33.72
C LYS A 442 8.60 -13.58 -32.79
N GLN A 443 9.47 -12.80 -32.13
CA GLN A 443 10.40 -13.32 -31.12
C GLN A 443 9.72 -13.47 -29.76
N ILE A 444 8.53 -12.87 -29.58
CA ILE A 444 7.81 -12.81 -28.30
C ILE A 444 6.72 -13.88 -28.24
N THR A 445 6.18 -14.31 -29.38
CA THR A 445 5.03 -15.21 -29.44
C THR A 445 5.05 -16.09 -30.68
N ASN A 446 4.40 -17.26 -30.58
CA ASN A 446 4.16 -18.19 -31.69
C ASN A 446 2.84 -17.93 -32.42
N LEU A 447 2.11 -16.86 -32.05
CA LEU A 447 0.88 -16.45 -32.71
C LEU A 447 1.15 -15.95 -34.14
N GLU A 448 0.13 -16.00 -34.99
CA GLU A 448 0.15 -15.40 -36.32
C GLU A 448 -0.59 -14.06 -36.35
N GLU A 449 -0.46 -13.31 -37.44
CA GLU A 449 -1.13 -12.01 -37.61
C GLU A 449 -2.65 -12.13 -37.41
N ILE A 450 -3.26 -13.19 -37.95
CA ILE A 450 -4.70 -13.44 -37.84
C ILE A 450 -5.14 -13.72 -36.40
N ASP A 451 -4.33 -14.45 -35.63
CA ASP A 451 -4.63 -14.77 -34.23
C ASP A 451 -4.61 -13.49 -33.38
N ILE A 452 -3.61 -12.62 -33.60
CA ILE A 452 -3.48 -11.34 -32.88
C ILE A 452 -4.70 -10.45 -33.16
N LEU A 453 -5.15 -10.39 -34.42
CA LEU A 453 -6.32 -9.61 -34.81
C LEU A 453 -7.63 -10.20 -34.26
N GLU A 454 -7.78 -11.52 -34.25
CA GLU A 454 -8.94 -12.22 -33.65
C GLU A 454 -9.03 -11.92 -32.14
N MET A 455 -7.91 -12.09 -31.43
CA MET A 455 -7.81 -11.80 -30.00
C MET A 455 -8.10 -10.32 -29.71
N LEU A 456 -7.60 -9.40 -30.56
CA LEU A 456 -7.84 -7.97 -30.41
C LEU A 456 -9.31 -7.62 -30.60
N ASN A 457 -9.97 -8.17 -31.62
CA ASN A 457 -11.40 -7.96 -31.86
C ASN A 457 -12.24 -8.42 -30.65
N LEU A 458 -11.93 -9.58 -30.06
CA LEU A 458 -12.58 -10.04 -28.84
C LEU A 458 -12.40 -9.06 -27.66
N CYS A 459 -11.21 -8.47 -27.52
CA CYS A 459 -10.97 -7.44 -26.50
C CYS A 459 -11.80 -6.18 -26.74
N LEU A 460 -11.97 -5.76 -28.00
CA LEU A 460 -12.76 -4.60 -28.40
C LEU A 460 -14.28 -4.85 -28.27
N GLU A 461 -14.75 -6.06 -28.56
CA GLU A 461 -16.15 -6.49 -28.32
C GLU A 461 -16.52 -6.48 -26.83
N CYS A 462 -15.54 -6.73 -25.94
CA CYS A 462 -15.74 -6.71 -24.49
C CYS A 462 -15.85 -5.29 -23.92
N ASN A 463 -16.71 -4.45 -24.49
CA ASN A 463 -16.89 -3.04 -24.14
C ASN A 463 -18.23 -2.80 -23.41
N TYR A 464 -18.35 -3.36 -22.21
CA TYR A 464 -19.54 -3.25 -21.37
C TYR A 464 -19.17 -3.11 -19.89
N PHE A 465 -20.09 -2.58 -19.08
CA PHE A 465 -19.91 -2.41 -17.64
C PHE A 465 -21.23 -2.24 -16.89
N LEU A 466 -21.17 -2.48 -15.58
CA LEU A 466 -22.26 -2.29 -14.64
C LEU A 466 -22.17 -0.92 -13.95
N PHE A 467 -23.29 -0.25 -13.81
CA PHE A 467 -23.46 0.88 -12.90
C PHE A 467 -24.83 0.82 -12.22
N ARG A 468 -24.84 0.76 -10.88
CA ARG A 468 -26.04 0.70 -10.03
C ARG A 468 -27.04 -0.38 -10.46
N GLY A 469 -26.53 -1.56 -10.84
CA GLY A 469 -27.34 -2.70 -11.26
C GLY A 469 -27.76 -2.69 -12.73
N ASN A 470 -27.55 -1.58 -13.45
CA ASN A 470 -27.84 -1.47 -14.88
C ASN A 470 -26.58 -1.76 -15.71
N LEU A 471 -26.75 -2.52 -16.78
CA LEU A 471 -25.67 -2.91 -17.69
C LEU A 471 -25.65 -2.00 -18.92
N TYR A 472 -24.48 -1.43 -19.19
CA TYR A 472 -24.23 -0.50 -20.28
C TYR A 472 -23.19 -1.08 -21.25
N TYR A 473 -23.39 -0.85 -22.53
CA TYR A 473 -22.47 -1.13 -23.62
C TYR A 473 -22.00 0.18 -24.23
N GLN A 474 -20.71 0.29 -24.46
CA GLN A 474 -20.14 1.41 -25.17
C GLN A 474 -20.00 1.03 -26.65
N ASN A 475 -20.70 1.74 -27.52
CA ASN A 475 -20.85 1.37 -28.93
C ASN A 475 -19.61 1.72 -29.79
N ASP A 476 -18.85 2.74 -29.40
CA ASP A 476 -17.67 3.22 -30.15
C ASP A 476 -16.49 3.54 -29.21
N GLY A 477 -15.29 3.65 -29.78
CA GLY A 477 -14.05 3.83 -29.04
C GLY A 477 -13.66 2.58 -28.23
N VAL A 478 -12.75 2.75 -27.29
CA VAL A 478 -12.22 1.66 -26.46
C VAL A 478 -12.56 1.87 -24.98
N PRO A 479 -12.77 0.79 -24.21
CA PRO A 479 -13.10 0.91 -22.81
C PRO A 479 -11.97 1.56 -22.01
N MET A 480 -12.29 2.62 -21.25
CA MET A 480 -11.35 3.22 -20.30
C MET A 480 -11.11 2.29 -19.12
N GLY A 481 -10.00 1.54 -19.16
CA GLY A 481 -9.57 0.62 -18.10
C GLY A 481 -9.12 -0.75 -18.61
N SER A 482 -9.43 -1.11 -19.86
CA SER A 482 -8.89 -2.32 -20.47
C SER A 482 -7.38 -2.18 -20.69
N PRO A 483 -6.57 -3.24 -20.40
CA PRO A 483 -5.11 -3.20 -20.58
C PRO A 483 -4.63 -2.91 -22.01
N VAL A 484 -5.46 -3.15 -23.02
CA VAL A 484 -5.11 -2.93 -24.44
C VAL A 484 -5.43 -1.50 -24.90
N SER A 485 -6.38 -0.81 -24.26
CA SER A 485 -6.83 0.52 -24.68
C SER A 485 -5.70 1.55 -24.79
N PRO A 486 -4.72 1.64 -23.86
CA PRO A 486 -3.66 2.63 -23.96
C PRO A 486 -2.77 2.44 -25.20
N ILE A 487 -2.34 1.21 -25.49
CA ILE A 487 -1.49 0.96 -26.68
C ILE A 487 -2.29 1.08 -27.97
N PHE A 488 -3.58 0.74 -27.96
CA PHE A 488 -4.46 0.91 -29.11
C PHE A 488 -4.61 2.38 -29.48
N ALA A 489 -4.90 3.24 -28.50
CA ALA A 489 -4.97 4.69 -28.71
C ALA A 489 -3.61 5.27 -29.12
N ASP A 490 -2.51 4.78 -28.55
CA ASP A 490 -1.15 5.23 -28.91
C ASP A 490 -0.80 4.89 -30.37
N LEU A 491 -1.21 3.71 -30.86
CA LEU A 491 -1.00 3.30 -32.26
C LEU A 491 -1.86 4.10 -33.24
N PHE A 492 -3.09 4.47 -32.86
CA PHE A 492 -3.88 5.43 -33.64
C PHE A 492 -3.17 6.79 -33.75
N MET A 493 -2.70 7.31 -32.62
CA MET A 493 -1.97 8.58 -32.60
C MET A 493 -0.67 8.51 -33.40
N GLU A 494 0.05 7.38 -33.35
CA GLU A 494 1.24 7.15 -34.17
C GLU A 494 0.92 7.24 -35.68
N SER A 495 -0.18 6.61 -36.11
CA SER A 495 -0.67 6.71 -37.50
C SER A 495 -0.94 8.16 -37.91
N LEU A 496 -1.60 8.94 -37.04
CA LEU A 496 -1.88 10.36 -37.29
C LEU A 496 -0.59 11.18 -37.39
N GLU A 497 0.33 10.98 -36.45
CA GLU A 497 1.58 11.74 -36.36
C GLU A 497 2.50 11.48 -37.56
N GLU A 498 2.59 10.23 -38.03
CA GLU A 498 3.39 9.87 -39.21
C GLU A 498 2.90 10.53 -40.50
N ASN A 499 1.60 10.81 -40.60
CA ASN A 499 1.02 11.47 -41.77
C ASN A 499 1.09 12.99 -41.72
N ILE A 500 1.11 13.60 -40.52
CA ILE A 500 0.99 15.05 -40.37
C ILE A 500 2.33 15.71 -40.05
N VAL A 501 3.12 15.16 -39.14
CA VAL A 501 4.30 15.84 -38.58
C VAL A 501 5.44 15.97 -39.59
N PRO A 502 5.87 14.93 -40.34
CA PRO A 502 6.99 15.04 -41.28
C PRO A 502 6.74 16.01 -42.43
N VAL A 503 5.49 16.11 -42.89
CA VAL A 503 5.11 16.88 -44.08
C VAL A 503 4.70 18.32 -43.76
N ASN A 504 4.67 18.72 -42.49
CA ASN A 504 4.24 20.05 -42.08
C ASN A 504 5.44 20.96 -41.76
N PRO A 505 5.81 21.90 -42.65
CA PRO A 505 6.99 22.75 -42.45
C PRO A 505 6.82 23.76 -41.31
N PHE A 506 5.61 23.91 -40.75
CA PHE A 506 5.32 24.84 -39.66
C PHE A 506 5.45 24.20 -38.28
N ILE A 507 5.80 22.92 -38.19
CA ILE A 507 6.07 22.19 -36.96
C ILE A 507 7.58 21.99 -36.85
N SER A 508 8.22 22.62 -35.86
CA SER A 508 9.67 22.46 -35.63
C SER A 508 10.01 21.42 -34.57
N TYR A 509 9.07 21.12 -33.68
CA TYR A 509 9.22 20.16 -32.61
C TYR A 509 7.86 19.58 -32.25
N TRP A 510 7.83 18.29 -31.93
CA TRP A 510 6.62 17.56 -31.58
C TRP A 510 6.95 16.40 -30.65
N ASN A 511 6.35 16.40 -29.45
CA ASN A 511 6.39 15.27 -28.53
C ASN A 511 5.01 15.06 -27.93
N ARG A 512 4.59 13.80 -27.82
CA ARG A 512 3.30 13.43 -27.25
C ARG A 512 3.45 12.55 -26.03
N TYR A 513 2.62 12.80 -25.02
CA TYR A 513 2.42 11.92 -23.89
C TYR A 513 0.94 11.52 -23.81
N VAL A 514 0.62 10.32 -24.30
CA VAL A 514 -0.76 9.83 -24.40
C VAL A 514 -1.62 10.78 -25.24
N ASP A 515 -2.49 11.58 -24.62
CA ASP A 515 -3.41 12.57 -25.19
C ASP A 515 -2.83 13.99 -25.23
N ASP A 516 -1.89 14.31 -24.33
CA ASP A 516 -1.25 15.63 -24.24
C ASP A 516 -0.08 15.72 -25.26
N ILE A 517 -0.10 16.72 -26.13
CA ILE A 517 0.96 16.98 -27.12
C ILE A 517 1.61 18.32 -26.84
N PHE A 518 2.94 18.36 -26.82
CA PHE A 518 3.73 19.58 -26.84
C PHE A 518 4.35 19.77 -28.22
N ALA A 519 4.23 20.98 -28.75
CA ALA A 519 4.81 21.34 -30.04
C ALA A 519 5.44 22.74 -30.02
N ILE A 520 6.41 22.95 -30.90
CA ILE A 520 6.95 24.27 -31.23
C ILE A 520 6.55 24.57 -32.67
N ILE A 521 5.64 25.51 -32.86
CA ILE A 521 4.95 25.75 -34.12
C ILE A 521 5.04 27.21 -34.57
N LYS A 522 4.94 27.46 -35.87
CA LYS A 522 4.92 28.83 -36.40
C LYS A 522 3.64 29.55 -35.97
N GLY A 523 3.77 30.65 -35.22
CA GLY A 523 2.63 31.27 -34.53
C GLY A 523 1.49 31.68 -35.46
N ARG A 524 1.81 32.26 -36.63
CA ARG A 524 0.80 32.66 -37.64
C ARG A 524 0.08 31.48 -38.32
N LYS A 525 0.52 30.24 -38.09
CA LYS A 525 0.01 29.02 -38.74
C LYS A 525 -0.60 28.03 -37.74
N CYS A 526 -0.80 28.43 -36.50
CA CYS A 526 -1.31 27.56 -35.45
C CYS A 526 -2.72 27.01 -35.75
N ASN A 527 -3.63 27.86 -36.24
CA ASN A 527 -4.99 27.46 -36.62
C ASN A 527 -5.02 26.54 -37.86
N ASP A 528 -4.13 26.76 -38.83
CA ASP A 528 -3.99 25.88 -40.00
C ASP A 528 -3.56 24.47 -39.56
N ILE A 529 -2.62 24.38 -38.61
CA ILE A 529 -2.17 23.10 -38.02
C ILE A 529 -3.34 22.43 -37.27
N LEU A 530 -4.07 23.18 -36.43
CA LEU A 530 -5.22 22.66 -35.69
C LEU A 530 -6.31 22.13 -36.62
N THR A 531 -6.61 22.87 -37.69
CA THR A 531 -7.59 22.46 -38.72
C THR A 531 -7.16 21.17 -39.41
N LYS A 532 -5.88 21.05 -39.77
CA LYS A 532 -5.33 19.83 -40.38
C LYS A 532 -5.39 18.61 -39.44
N LEU A 533 -5.19 18.82 -38.14
CA LEU A 533 -5.35 17.75 -37.13
C LEU A 533 -6.81 17.30 -37.04
N ASN A 534 -7.75 18.25 -36.98
CA ASN A 534 -9.18 17.96 -36.88
C ASN A 534 -9.78 17.39 -38.18
N SER A 535 -9.14 17.59 -39.33
CA SER A 535 -9.58 17.00 -40.60
C SER A 535 -9.04 15.58 -40.82
N PHE A 536 -8.21 15.03 -39.92
CA PHE A 536 -7.63 13.70 -40.11
C PHE A 536 -8.68 12.59 -39.98
N HIS A 537 -9.62 12.72 -39.04
CA HIS A 537 -10.70 11.76 -38.85
C HIS A 537 -11.90 12.40 -38.14
N ASN A 538 -13.12 12.15 -38.64
CA ASN A 538 -14.36 12.77 -38.15
C ASN A 538 -14.60 12.62 -36.64
N ASN A 539 -14.23 11.47 -36.06
CA ASN A 539 -14.45 11.18 -34.65
C ASN A 539 -13.44 11.83 -33.69
N ILE A 540 -12.30 12.35 -34.16
CA ILE A 540 -11.23 12.86 -33.29
C ILE A 540 -11.05 14.36 -33.48
N ASN A 541 -11.05 15.08 -32.37
CA ASN A 541 -10.85 16.52 -32.34
C ASN A 541 -9.77 16.91 -31.33
N PHE A 542 -9.08 17.99 -31.64
CA PHE A 542 -8.00 18.59 -30.87
C PHE A 542 -8.41 19.99 -30.43
N THR A 543 -7.91 20.39 -29.27
CA THR A 543 -7.89 21.78 -28.81
C THR A 543 -6.46 22.28 -28.71
N LEU A 544 -6.24 23.58 -28.88
CA LEU A 544 -4.92 24.21 -28.81
C LEU A 544 -4.85 25.22 -27.67
N GLU A 545 -3.86 25.06 -26.79
CA GLU A 545 -3.40 26.07 -25.84
C GLU A 545 -2.07 26.63 -26.34
N ILE A 546 -1.97 27.95 -26.49
CA ILE A 546 -0.71 28.62 -26.88
C ILE A 546 -0.04 29.24 -25.64
N GLU A 547 1.27 29.44 -25.72
CA GLU A 547 2.03 30.11 -24.66
C GLU A 547 1.42 31.46 -24.25
N ASN A 548 1.48 31.76 -22.95
CA ASN A 548 1.17 33.07 -22.41
C ASN A 548 2.45 33.70 -21.86
N GLU A 549 2.84 34.88 -22.35
CA GLU A 549 4.11 35.53 -22.02
C GLU A 549 5.34 34.62 -22.21
N GLY A 550 5.34 33.79 -23.26
CA GLY A 550 6.42 32.82 -23.51
C GLY A 550 6.48 31.65 -22.51
N LYS A 551 5.43 31.45 -21.70
CA LYS A 551 5.33 30.37 -20.71
C LYS A 551 4.25 29.37 -21.10
N LEU A 552 4.55 28.09 -20.90
CA LEU A 552 3.59 26.99 -21.13
C LEU A 552 3.87 25.86 -20.14
N ALA A 553 2.83 25.21 -19.63
CA ALA A 553 2.97 24.00 -18.83
C ALA A 553 2.76 22.76 -19.69
N PHE A 554 3.64 21.76 -19.57
CA PHE A 554 3.45 20.45 -20.18
C PHE A 554 3.86 19.36 -19.18
N LEU A 555 2.97 18.40 -18.93
CA LEU A 555 3.13 17.39 -17.87
C LEU A 555 3.38 18.04 -16.49
N ASP A 556 4.51 17.73 -15.84
CA ASP A 556 4.98 18.33 -14.58
C ASP A 556 6.14 19.33 -14.81
N VAL A 557 6.28 19.85 -16.03
CA VAL A 557 7.29 20.84 -16.42
C VAL A 557 6.62 22.17 -16.76
N HIS A 558 7.09 23.25 -16.16
CA HIS A 558 6.73 24.60 -16.56
C HIS A 558 7.89 25.16 -17.38
N LEU A 559 7.61 25.50 -18.64
CA LEU A 559 8.55 26.01 -19.59
C LEU A 559 8.46 27.53 -19.66
N SER A 560 9.59 28.18 -19.83
CA SER A 560 9.69 29.62 -20.04
C SER A 560 10.72 29.91 -21.12
N LYS A 561 10.31 30.63 -22.16
CA LYS A 561 11.17 31.03 -23.26
C LYS A 561 12.11 32.14 -22.81
N ASN A 562 13.40 31.89 -22.94
CA ASN A 562 14.45 32.83 -22.58
C ASN A 562 14.75 33.77 -23.75
N PRO A 563 15.36 34.95 -23.49
CA PRO A 563 15.77 35.89 -24.55
C PRO A 563 16.75 35.29 -25.57
N ASP A 564 17.55 34.30 -25.18
CA ASP A 564 18.48 33.57 -26.05
C ASP A 564 17.81 32.43 -26.86
N ASN A 565 16.48 32.37 -26.83
CA ASN A 565 15.62 31.35 -27.44
C ASN A 565 15.76 29.94 -26.86
N THR A 566 16.42 29.78 -25.71
CA THR A 566 16.41 28.51 -24.95
C THR A 566 15.15 28.41 -24.08
N LEU A 567 14.95 27.25 -23.46
CA LEU A 567 13.82 26.99 -22.57
C LEU A 567 14.31 26.74 -21.15
N SER A 568 13.95 27.64 -20.24
CA SER A 568 14.05 27.43 -18.80
C SER A 568 12.95 26.51 -18.30
N ARG A 569 13.24 25.79 -17.21
CA ARG A 569 12.40 24.69 -16.73
C ARG A 569 12.32 24.69 -15.22
N LYS A 570 11.10 24.56 -14.70
CA LYS A 570 10.83 24.31 -13.28
C LYS A 570 9.70 23.30 -13.11
N VAL A 571 9.58 22.70 -11.92
CA VAL A 571 8.49 21.75 -11.63
C VAL A 571 7.14 22.47 -11.65
N HIS A 572 6.25 22.05 -12.54
CA HIS A 572 4.87 22.52 -12.59
C HIS A 572 3.99 21.78 -11.58
N ARG A 573 3.12 22.52 -10.90
CA ARG A 573 2.06 21.97 -10.04
C ARG A 573 0.78 22.71 -10.37
N LYS A 574 -0.32 21.96 -10.52
CA LYS A 574 -1.65 22.54 -10.68
C LYS A 574 -2.07 23.28 -9.41
N ASN A 575 -2.92 24.30 -9.54
CA ASN A 575 -3.43 25.08 -8.40
C ASN A 575 -4.14 24.20 -7.35
N THR A 576 -4.73 23.08 -7.76
CA THR A 576 -5.40 22.12 -6.86
C THR A 576 -4.44 21.13 -6.17
N HIS A 577 -3.13 21.31 -6.27
CA HIS A 577 -2.15 20.42 -5.63
C HIS A 577 -2.11 20.65 -4.11
N THR A 578 -2.52 19.63 -3.35
CA THR A 578 -2.70 19.75 -1.88
C THR A 578 -1.41 19.66 -1.07
N ASN A 579 -0.26 19.41 -1.71
CA ASN A 579 1.01 19.09 -1.05
C ASN A 579 0.95 17.91 -0.07
N ARG A 580 -0.10 17.07 -0.17
CA ARG A 580 -0.23 15.85 0.63
C ARG A 580 0.54 14.70 0.01
N TYR A 581 1.49 14.19 0.77
CA TYR A 581 2.23 12.97 0.49
C TYR A 581 1.92 11.90 1.54
N LEU A 582 2.63 10.77 1.50
CA LEU A 582 2.49 9.74 2.51
C LEU A 582 2.95 10.30 3.87
N HIS A 583 2.04 10.49 4.80
CA HIS A 583 2.39 10.99 6.13
C HIS A 583 3.37 10.06 6.85
N PHE A 584 4.37 10.61 7.54
CA PHE A 584 5.48 9.85 8.12
C PHE A 584 5.04 8.85 9.19
N THR A 585 3.92 9.09 9.89
CA THR A 585 3.39 8.14 10.89
C THR A 585 2.68 6.94 10.28
N SER A 586 2.46 6.92 8.96
CA SER A 586 1.75 5.84 8.29
C SER A 586 2.44 4.48 8.49
N TYR A 587 1.63 3.41 8.57
CA TYR A 587 2.07 2.03 8.75
C TYR A 587 2.65 1.43 7.45
N HIS A 588 3.69 2.09 6.96
CA HIS A 588 4.50 1.70 5.82
C HIS A 588 5.94 1.43 6.29
N HIS A 589 6.61 0.49 5.64
CA HIS A 589 8.04 0.27 5.84
C HIS A 589 8.85 1.54 5.50
N MET A 590 9.99 1.73 6.16
CA MET A 590 10.81 2.93 6.00
C MET A 590 11.25 3.19 4.55
N SER A 591 11.44 2.14 3.76
CA SER A 591 11.76 2.24 2.33
C SER A 591 10.72 3.05 1.54
N HIS A 592 9.42 2.89 1.83
CA HIS A 592 8.36 3.66 1.19
C HIS A 592 8.38 5.14 1.60
N LYS A 593 8.78 5.42 2.85
CA LYS A 593 8.90 6.80 3.33
C LYS A 593 10.09 7.47 2.65
N ILE A 594 11.23 6.79 2.59
CA ILE A 594 12.43 7.25 1.88
C ILE A 594 12.14 7.47 0.40
N SER A 595 11.38 6.57 -0.26
CA SER A 595 11.09 6.70 -1.69
C SER A 595 10.26 7.93 -2.03
N VAL A 596 9.42 8.43 -1.11
CA VAL A 596 8.72 9.72 -1.30
C VAL A 596 9.71 10.87 -1.36
N VAL A 597 10.65 10.93 -0.42
CA VAL A 597 11.69 11.97 -0.39
C VAL A 597 12.56 11.89 -1.64
N ASP A 598 13.02 10.68 -1.97
CA ASP A 598 13.88 10.46 -3.13
C ASP A 598 13.17 10.78 -4.44
N ALA A 599 11.89 10.45 -4.60
CA ALA A 599 11.13 10.74 -5.81
C ALA A 599 10.96 12.26 -6.02
N LEU A 600 10.69 13.01 -4.96
CA LEU A 600 10.56 14.47 -5.04
C LEU A 600 11.88 15.13 -5.40
N LEU A 601 12.98 14.71 -4.75
CA LEU A 601 14.30 15.24 -5.03
C LEU A 601 14.76 14.86 -6.44
N TYR A 602 14.59 13.60 -6.84
CA TYR A 602 14.93 13.16 -8.19
C TYR A 602 14.18 13.96 -9.26
N ARG A 603 12.87 14.20 -9.05
CA ARG A 603 12.08 15.05 -9.94
C ARG A 603 12.64 16.47 -10.01
N ALA A 604 12.96 17.08 -8.87
CA ALA A 604 13.54 18.41 -8.82
C ALA A 604 14.84 18.49 -9.64
N PHE A 605 15.80 17.58 -9.38
CA PHE A 605 17.08 17.57 -10.08
C PHE A 605 16.97 17.25 -11.58
N LYS A 606 15.95 16.48 -11.99
CA LYS A 606 15.75 16.14 -13.40
C LYS A 606 15.03 17.22 -14.18
N ILE A 607 14.10 17.95 -13.58
CA ILE A 607 13.25 18.93 -14.27
C ILE A 607 13.82 20.34 -14.17
N CYS A 608 14.22 20.77 -12.97
CA CYS A 608 14.66 22.15 -12.75
C CYS A 608 15.99 22.44 -13.44
N ASP A 609 16.11 23.65 -13.95
CA ASP A 609 17.40 24.25 -14.29
C ASP A 609 18.15 24.75 -13.04
N ASN A 610 19.40 25.21 -13.24
CA ASN A 610 20.24 25.71 -12.15
C ASN A 610 19.64 26.92 -11.43
N GLN A 611 18.77 27.69 -12.09
CA GLN A 611 18.15 28.88 -11.52
C GLN A 611 16.97 28.53 -10.60
N SER A 612 16.22 27.47 -10.89
CA SER A 612 15.00 27.11 -10.18
C SER A 612 15.13 25.95 -9.19
N ILE A 613 16.27 25.25 -9.17
CA ILE A 613 16.47 24.05 -8.33
C ILE A 613 16.42 24.36 -6.83
N ASP A 614 16.96 25.48 -6.38
CA ASP A 614 17.05 25.80 -4.96
C ASP A 614 15.69 26.18 -4.36
N ASP A 615 14.87 26.91 -5.10
CA ASP A 615 13.48 27.20 -4.73
C ASP A 615 12.66 25.91 -4.58
N GLU A 616 12.82 24.98 -5.53
CA GLU A 616 12.15 23.69 -5.50
C GLU A 616 12.62 22.85 -4.30
N ARG A 617 13.91 22.90 -3.94
CA ARG A 617 14.44 22.22 -2.75
C ARG A 617 13.89 22.81 -1.45
N LEU A 618 13.79 24.13 -1.34
CA LEU A 618 13.17 24.81 -0.20
C LEU A 618 11.70 24.42 -0.06
N HIS A 619 10.98 24.37 -1.17
CA HIS A 619 9.61 23.90 -1.21
C HIS A 619 9.50 22.43 -0.75
N ILE A 620 10.35 21.53 -1.25
CA ILE A 620 10.39 20.11 -0.84
C ILE A 620 10.66 19.96 0.66
N ASN A 621 11.56 20.76 1.23
CA ASN A 621 11.84 20.75 2.66
C ASN A 621 10.60 21.09 3.49
N ARG A 622 9.89 22.16 3.09
CA ARG A 622 8.66 22.62 3.75
C ARG A 622 7.58 21.54 3.70
N ILE A 623 7.25 21.04 2.51
CA ILE A 623 6.16 20.06 2.34
C ILE A 623 6.46 18.74 3.07
N LEU A 624 7.70 18.26 3.08
CA LEU A 624 8.05 17.04 3.79
C LEU A 624 7.94 17.22 5.30
N LYS A 625 8.39 18.36 5.83
CA LYS A 625 8.20 18.73 7.24
C LYS A 625 6.72 18.73 7.59
N ASP A 626 5.88 19.33 6.75
CA ASP A 626 4.43 19.39 6.95
C ASP A 626 3.75 18.02 6.87
N ASN A 627 4.37 17.03 6.21
CA ASN A 627 3.92 15.63 6.18
C ASN A 627 4.56 14.76 7.29
N GLY A 628 5.19 15.41 8.28
CA GLY A 628 5.75 14.77 9.49
C GLY A 628 7.12 14.14 9.31
N TYR A 629 7.84 14.42 8.21
CA TYR A 629 9.17 13.85 7.97
C TYR A 629 10.24 14.50 8.86
N PRO A 630 11.15 13.72 9.47
CA PRO A 630 12.27 14.26 10.23
C PRO A 630 13.24 15.06 9.35
N ILE A 631 13.61 16.27 9.78
CA ILE A 631 14.53 17.16 9.06
C ILE A 631 15.87 16.47 8.76
N SER A 632 16.41 15.73 9.73
CA SER A 632 17.68 15.00 9.58
C SER A 632 17.63 13.92 8.51
N LEU A 633 16.45 13.31 8.27
CA LEU A 633 16.25 12.37 7.18
C LEU A 633 16.24 13.12 5.85
N ILE A 634 15.50 14.23 5.76
CA ILE A 634 15.38 15.04 4.53
C ILE A 634 16.77 15.50 4.08
N GLN A 635 17.55 16.11 4.98
CA GLN A 635 18.90 16.59 4.71
C GLN A 635 19.83 15.46 4.24
N ARG A 636 19.79 14.29 4.91
CA ARG A 636 20.59 13.12 4.52
C ARG A 636 20.23 12.62 3.13
N ARG A 637 18.94 12.60 2.78
CA ARG A 637 18.48 12.18 1.45
C ARG A 637 18.84 13.19 0.37
N GLN A 638 18.79 14.49 0.69
CA GLN A 638 19.26 15.55 -0.20
C GLN A 638 20.74 15.40 -0.56
N ALA A 639 21.61 15.21 0.43
CA ALA A 639 23.03 15.00 0.19
C ALA A 639 23.27 13.78 -0.71
N LYS A 640 22.62 12.65 -0.39
CA LYS A 640 22.74 11.42 -1.19
C LYS A 640 22.20 11.57 -2.61
N MET A 641 21.09 12.31 -2.79
CA MET A 641 20.54 12.54 -4.13
C MET A 641 21.46 13.43 -4.96
N LYS A 642 22.03 14.49 -4.37
CA LYS A 642 23.00 15.36 -5.06
C LYS A 642 24.20 14.57 -5.55
N GLU A 643 24.78 13.73 -4.68
CA GLU A 643 25.89 12.84 -5.03
C GLU A 643 25.51 11.88 -6.17
N LYS A 644 24.32 11.26 -6.10
CA LYS A 644 23.82 10.37 -7.15
C LYS A 644 23.63 11.08 -8.50
N MET A 645 23.27 12.37 -8.50
CA MET A 645 23.10 13.14 -9.74
C MET A 645 24.43 13.62 -10.33
N LEU A 646 25.44 13.87 -9.48
CA LEU A 646 26.82 14.18 -9.92
C LEU A 646 27.53 12.95 -10.49
N HIS A 647 27.32 11.80 -9.86
CA HIS A 647 27.89 10.53 -10.28
C HIS A 647 26.75 9.54 -10.58
N PRO A 648 26.07 9.72 -11.73
CA PRO A 648 25.07 8.76 -12.15
C PRO A 648 25.76 7.38 -12.26
N PRO A 649 25.19 6.32 -11.68
CA PRO A 649 25.75 4.98 -11.83
C PRO A 649 25.87 4.68 -13.33
N LEU A 650 27.04 4.17 -13.75
CA LEU A 650 27.25 3.67 -15.11
C LEU A 650 26.06 2.79 -15.48
N ASN A 651 25.43 3.09 -16.62
CA ASN A 651 24.25 2.36 -17.11
C ASN A 651 24.61 0.86 -17.22
N GLN A 652 24.34 0.09 -16.18
CA GLN A 652 24.09 -1.33 -16.34
C GLN A 652 22.79 -1.38 -17.14
N SER A 653 22.91 -1.75 -18.42
CA SER A 653 21.81 -2.00 -19.33
C SER A 653 20.72 -2.78 -18.59
N HIS A 654 19.62 -2.09 -18.27
CA HIS A 654 18.41 -2.69 -17.71
C HIS A 654 17.65 -3.46 -18.79
N LEU A 655 18.34 -4.38 -19.47
CA LEU A 655 17.76 -5.41 -20.33
C LEU A 655 17.52 -6.71 -19.56
N ASN A 656 17.94 -6.79 -18.30
CA ASN A 656 17.72 -7.98 -17.47
C ASN A 656 16.37 -7.90 -16.74
N ASP A 657 15.69 -9.05 -16.69
CA ASP A 657 14.50 -9.27 -15.88
C ASP A 657 14.68 -8.72 -14.46
N PRO A 658 13.59 -8.20 -13.83
CA PRO A 658 13.68 -7.71 -12.46
C PRO A 658 14.25 -8.79 -11.56
N THR A 659 15.30 -8.44 -10.80
CA THR A 659 15.94 -9.32 -9.82
C THR A 659 14.89 -9.97 -8.92
N PRO A 660 15.02 -11.27 -8.58
CA PRO A 660 14.05 -11.93 -7.70
C PRO A 660 14.00 -11.23 -6.33
N ARG A 661 12.79 -11.03 -5.78
CA ARG A 661 12.59 -10.28 -4.53
C ARG A 661 11.69 -11.02 -3.55
N PHE A 662 12.00 -10.90 -2.26
CA PHE A 662 11.04 -11.23 -1.20
C PHE A 662 10.01 -10.11 -1.07
N ILE A 663 8.73 -10.45 -1.06
CA ILE A 663 7.64 -9.51 -0.81
C ILE A 663 7.06 -9.77 0.58
N LEU A 664 7.35 -8.91 1.54
CA LEU A 664 7.00 -9.12 2.95
C LEU A 664 5.91 -8.14 3.42
N PRO A 665 4.82 -8.61 4.05
CA PRO A 665 3.92 -7.74 4.80
C PRO A 665 4.67 -6.97 5.89
N PHE A 666 4.37 -5.67 6.02
CA PHE A 666 4.94 -4.84 7.06
C PHE A 666 4.17 -5.02 8.37
N LEU A 667 4.87 -5.55 9.37
CA LEU A 667 4.41 -5.85 10.73
C LEU A 667 5.31 -5.14 11.76
N GLY A 668 5.82 -3.96 11.41
CA GLY A 668 6.71 -3.19 12.26
C GLY A 668 8.09 -3.86 12.42
N PRO A 669 8.65 -3.94 13.64
CA PRO A 669 10.00 -4.44 13.86
C PRO A 669 10.24 -5.89 13.41
N ILE A 670 9.19 -6.72 13.37
CA ILE A 670 9.30 -8.13 12.94
C ILE A 670 9.78 -8.19 11.50
N THR A 671 9.14 -7.42 10.61
CA THR A 671 9.52 -7.36 9.20
C THR A 671 10.94 -6.84 9.05
N SER A 672 11.34 -5.83 9.82
CA SER A 672 12.72 -5.32 9.78
C SER A 672 13.75 -6.38 10.20
N ARG A 673 13.46 -7.15 11.26
CA ARG A 673 14.32 -8.27 11.70
C ARG A 673 14.39 -9.37 10.66
N LEU A 674 13.26 -9.74 10.06
CA LEU A 674 13.20 -10.73 8.98
C LEU A 674 13.99 -10.27 7.76
N THR A 675 13.84 -9.02 7.34
CA THR A 675 14.62 -8.44 6.24
C THR A 675 16.11 -8.49 6.54
N GLU A 676 16.55 -8.09 7.72
CA GLU A 676 17.98 -8.12 8.09
C GLU A 676 18.52 -9.55 8.08
N PHE A 677 17.78 -10.50 8.65
CA PHE A 677 18.13 -11.92 8.62
C PHE A 677 18.25 -12.46 7.18
N LEU A 678 17.23 -12.22 6.35
CA LEU A 678 17.19 -12.71 4.97
C LEU A 678 18.28 -12.06 4.11
N ARG A 679 18.61 -10.78 4.31
CA ARG A 679 19.72 -10.09 3.63
C ARG A 679 21.08 -10.71 3.93
N ARG A 680 21.28 -11.22 5.15
CA ARG A 680 22.54 -11.88 5.52
C ARG A 680 22.65 -13.29 4.94
N LYS A 681 21.53 -13.91 4.58
CA LYS A 681 21.48 -15.29 4.06
C LYS A 681 21.33 -15.35 2.54
N THR A 682 20.89 -14.27 1.91
CA THR A 682 20.52 -14.21 0.49
C THR A 682 20.89 -12.87 -0.14
N ASN A 683 21.11 -12.87 -1.46
CA ASN A 683 21.38 -11.66 -2.25
C ASN A 683 20.11 -11.06 -2.88
N PHE A 684 18.93 -11.43 -2.37
CA PHE A 684 17.66 -10.99 -2.96
C PHE A 684 17.30 -9.56 -2.57
N GLU A 685 16.54 -8.90 -3.44
CA GLU A 685 15.91 -7.64 -3.11
C GLU A 685 14.65 -7.84 -2.26
N PHE A 686 14.13 -6.74 -1.71
CA PHE A 686 12.98 -6.75 -0.80
C PHE A 686 11.93 -5.73 -1.24
N GLY A 687 10.70 -6.18 -1.40
CA GLY A 687 9.50 -5.36 -1.47
C GLY A 687 8.65 -5.52 -0.21
N TYR A 688 7.82 -4.53 0.09
CA TYR A 688 7.00 -4.54 1.29
C TYR A 688 5.53 -4.27 0.96
N ILE A 689 4.62 -4.99 1.61
CA ILE A 689 3.19 -4.70 1.58
C ILE A 689 2.89 -3.84 2.81
N PRO A 690 2.36 -2.61 2.68
CA PRO A 690 2.03 -1.78 3.83
C PRO A 690 0.86 -2.37 4.62
N GLY A 691 0.53 -1.75 5.75
CA GLY A 691 -0.72 -2.03 6.46
C GLY A 691 -1.98 -1.74 5.63
N ILE A 692 -3.14 -1.84 6.27
CA ILE A 692 -4.43 -1.64 5.59
C ILE A 692 -4.63 -0.13 5.33
N LYS A 693 -4.76 0.25 4.06
CA LYS A 693 -4.96 1.66 3.66
C LYS A 693 -6.37 2.14 4.04
N ILE A 694 -6.49 3.41 4.45
CA ILE A 694 -7.78 4.07 4.76
C ILE A 694 -8.78 3.93 3.61
N ARG A 695 -8.28 4.00 2.36
CA ARG A 695 -9.08 3.77 1.14
C ARG A 695 -9.95 2.51 1.22
N THR A 696 -9.44 1.43 1.79
CA THR A 696 -10.15 0.15 1.90
C THR A 696 -11.40 0.26 2.78
N PHE A 697 -11.42 1.19 3.73
CA PHE A 697 -12.55 1.41 4.62
C PHE A 697 -13.53 2.46 4.08
N LEU A 698 -13.02 3.54 3.49
CA LEU A 698 -13.83 4.73 3.18
C LEU A 698 -14.29 4.81 1.72
N SER A 699 -13.58 4.20 0.75
CA SER A 699 -13.96 4.33 -0.65
C SER A 699 -15.22 3.54 -0.98
N SER A 700 -16.31 4.25 -1.28
CA SER A 700 -17.66 3.69 -1.49
C SER A 700 -18.30 4.03 -2.85
N HIS A 701 -17.50 4.54 -3.79
CA HIS A 701 -17.95 4.98 -5.12
C HIS A 701 -18.16 3.83 -6.12
N LYS A 702 -17.52 2.69 -5.90
CA LYS A 702 -17.68 1.50 -6.76
C LYS A 702 -18.85 0.65 -6.27
N ASP A 703 -19.57 0.05 -7.20
CA ASP A 703 -20.53 -0.98 -6.87
C ASP A 703 -19.85 -2.17 -6.19
N LYS A 704 -20.56 -2.76 -5.23
CA LYS A 704 -20.09 -3.96 -4.55
C LYS A 704 -20.09 -5.11 -5.57
N LYS A 705 -18.91 -5.55 -5.99
CA LYS A 705 -18.76 -6.76 -6.78
C LYS A 705 -19.35 -7.94 -6.00
N THR A 706 -20.01 -8.86 -6.69
CA THR A 706 -20.49 -10.13 -6.11
C THR A 706 -19.35 -10.82 -5.36
N LYS A 707 -19.62 -11.26 -4.12
CA LYS A 707 -18.62 -11.91 -3.28
C LYS A 707 -18.20 -13.21 -3.95
N ARG A 708 -16.91 -13.33 -4.27
CA ARG A 708 -16.34 -14.59 -4.74
C ARG A 708 -16.26 -15.59 -3.58
N SER A 709 -16.80 -16.78 -3.79
CA SER A 709 -16.66 -17.94 -2.89
C SER A 709 -15.46 -18.81 -3.29
N CYS A 710 -14.30 -18.21 -3.53
CA CYS A 710 -13.06 -18.93 -3.81
C CYS A 710 -12.07 -18.86 -2.62
N GLY A 711 -11.39 -19.95 -2.35
CA GLY A 711 -10.58 -20.10 -1.14
C GLY A 711 -10.65 -21.51 -0.59
N ILE A 712 -10.52 -21.61 0.73
CA ILE A 712 -10.56 -22.86 1.49
C ILE A 712 -11.97 -22.98 2.05
N TYR A 713 -12.59 -24.14 1.85
CA TYR A 713 -13.92 -24.47 2.34
C TYR A 713 -13.87 -25.73 3.21
N GLN A 714 -14.91 -25.88 4.01
CA GLN A 714 -15.14 -27.05 4.84
C GLN A 714 -16.50 -27.68 4.49
N ILE A 715 -16.59 -29.00 4.62
CA ILE A 715 -17.85 -29.78 4.57
C ILE A 715 -17.85 -30.74 5.76
N SER A 716 -18.93 -30.78 6.52
CA SER A 716 -19.06 -31.64 7.70
C SER A 716 -19.87 -32.90 7.43
N CYS A 717 -19.59 -33.99 8.17
CA CYS A 717 -20.50 -35.14 8.27
C CYS A 717 -21.62 -34.83 9.28
N GLN A 718 -22.82 -35.36 9.05
CA GLN A 718 -23.94 -35.25 10.00
C GLN A 718 -23.80 -36.23 11.17
N ASN A 719 -23.15 -37.38 10.93
CA ASN A 719 -23.17 -38.53 11.84
C ASN A 719 -21.86 -38.69 12.63
N CYS A 720 -20.81 -37.96 12.27
CA CYS A 720 -19.55 -37.99 12.98
C CYS A 720 -18.87 -36.61 12.96
N PRO A 721 -17.89 -36.36 13.84
CA PRO A 721 -17.21 -35.07 13.92
C PRO A 721 -16.17 -34.85 12.83
N GLU A 722 -16.00 -35.78 11.89
CA GLU A 722 -15.07 -35.62 10.78
C GLU A 722 -15.50 -34.49 9.84
N ARG A 723 -14.49 -33.80 9.29
CA ARG A 723 -14.66 -32.66 8.40
C ARG A 723 -13.76 -32.82 7.18
N TYR A 724 -14.30 -32.54 6.01
CA TYR A 724 -13.53 -32.43 4.79
C TYR A 724 -13.11 -30.98 4.59
N ILE A 725 -11.81 -30.75 4.37
CA ILE A 725 -11.25 -29.45 4.01
C ILE A 725 -10.80 -29.51 2.56
N GLY A 726 -11.15 -28.50 1.76
CA GLY A 726 -10.68 -28.42 0.39
C GLY A 726 -10.51 -26.99 -0.10
N GLU A 727 -9.87 -26.83 -1.26
CA GLU A 727 -9.79 -25.55 -1.96
C GLU A 727 -10.67 -25.50 -3.21
N THR A 728 -11.15 -24.30 -3.50
CA THR A 728 -11.82 -24.02 -4.76
C THR A 728 -11.36 -22.69 -5.35
N LYS A 729 -11.00 -22.70 -6.63
CA LYS A 729 -10.93 -21.49 -7.46
C LYS A 729 -12.32 -21.11 -8.00
N ARG A 730 -13.30 -22.01 -7.95
CA ARG A 730 -14.68 -21.81 -8.42
C ARG A 730 -15.57 -21.26 -7.30
N THR A 731 -16.87 -21.08 -7.59
CA THR A 731 -17.80 -20.77 -6.51
C THR A 731 -18.02 -22.03 -5.68
N LEU A 732 -18.32 -21.86 -4.41
CA LEU A 732 -18.55 -22.97 -3.50
C LEU A 732 -19.71 -23.85 -3.98
N GLU A 733 -20.76 -23.26 -4.55
CA GLU A 733 -21.94 -23.97 -5.05
C GLU A 733 -21.59 -24.92 -6.20
N ILE A 734 -20.74 -24.47 -7.13
CA ILE A 734 -20.24 -25.32 -8.22
C ILE A 734 -19.41 -26.46 -7.63
N ARG A 735 -18.53 -26.16 -6.67
CA ARG A 735 -17.67 -27.19 -6.04
C ARG A 735 -18.48 -28.23 -5.26
N ILE A 736 -19.53 -27.82 -4.56
CA ILE A 736 -20.48 -28.73 -3.90
C ILE A 736 -21.19 -29.61 -4.93
N SER A 737 -21.59 -29.04 -6.07
CA SER A 737 -22.24 -29.79 -7.15
C SER A 737 -21.31 -30.85 -7.77
N GLU A 738 -20.01 -30.55 -7.86
CA GLU A 738 -18.97 -31.52 -8.23
C GLU A 738 -18.90 -32.65 -7.19
N HIS A 739 -18.83 -32.35 -5.89
CA HIS A 739 -18.83 -33.38 -4.83
C HIS A 739 -20.09 -34.25 -4.81
N ARG A 740 -21.27 -33.66 -5.03
CA ARG A 740 -22.53 -34.42 -5.16
C ARG A 740 -22.51 -35.36 -6.37
N ARG A 741 -21.86 -34.94 -7.46
CA ARG A 741 -21.67 -35.79 -8.64
C ARG A 741 -20.73 -36.95 -8.34
N ASP A 742 -19.63 -36.68 -7.63
CA ASP A 742 -18.68 -37.71 -7.24
C ASP A 742 -19.32 -38.75 -6.32
N LEU A 743 -20.18 -38.34 -5.38
CA LEU A 743 -21.00 -39.25 -4.58
C LEU A 743 -21.96 -40.09 -5.41
N ARG A 744 -22.69 -39.49 -6.37
CA ARG A 744 -23.59 -40.26 -7.24
C ARG A 744 -22.86 -41.28 -8.10
N ASN A 745 -21.65 -40.94 -8.54
CA ASN A 745 -20.84 -41.78 -9.41
C ASN A 745 -19.93 -42.74 -8.61
N MET A 746 -19.96 -42.67 -7.28
CA MET A 746 -19.06 -43.41 -6.39
C MET A 746 -17.57 -43.27 -6.80
N THR A 747 -17.15 -42.04 -7.12
CA THR A 747 -15.78 -41.76 -7.57
C THR A 747 -14.76 -42.10 -6.47
N GLU A 748 -13.98 -43.17 -6.65
CA GLU A 748 -13.04 -43.69 -5.64
C GLU A 748 -11.96 -42.69 -5.22
N THR A 749 -11.60 -41.72 -6.07
CA THR A 749 -10.59 -40.70 -5.76
C THR A 749 -11.09 -39.58 -4.84
N SER A 750 -12.39 -39.55 -4.51
CA SER A 750 -12.96 -38.54 -3.64
C SER A 750 -12.91 -38.95 -2.16
N ALA A 751 -12.31 -38.10 -1.33
CA ALA A 751 -12.27 -38.29 0.12
C ALA A 751 -13.65 -38.38 0.76
N ILE A 752 -14.61 -37.60 0.25
CA ILE A 752 -15.99 -37.64 0.72
C ILE A 752 -16.66 -38.98 0.37
N VAL A 753 -16.40 -39.52 -0.82
CA VAL A 753 -16.93 -40.83 -1.25
C VAL A 753 -16.35 -41.94 -0.38
N GLN A 754 -15.04 -41.94 -0.14
CA GLN A 754 -14.42 -42.96 0.69
C GLN A 754 -14.90 -42.90 2.15
N HIS A 755 -15.13 -41.70 2.71
CA HIS A 755 -15.73 -41.57 4.04
C HIS A 755 -17.09 -42.27 4.13
N ILE A 756 -17.93 -42.13 3.10
CA ILE A 756 -19.22 -42.80 3.00
C ILE A 756 -19.07 -44.31 2.78
N ASN A 757 -18.13 -44.75 1.94
CA ASN A 757 -17.85 -46.18 1.75
C ASN A 757 -17.42 -46.86 3.07
N ASN A 758 -16.57 -46.20 3.84
CA ASN A 758 -16.10 -46.71 5.13
C ASN A 758 -17.18 -46.63 6.22
N ASN A 759 -18.17 -45.75 6.06
CA ASN A 759 -19.25 -45.53 7.02
C ASN A 759 -20.61 -45.44 6.29
N PRO A 760 -21.22 -46.57 5.89
CA PRO A 760 -22.42 -46.59 5.04
C PRO A 760 -23.65 -45.88 5.62
N THR A 761 -23.71 -45.69 6.95
CA THR A 761 -24.82 -45.00 7.64
C THR A 761 -24.64 -43.48 7.71
N HIS A 762 -23.50 -42.96 7.28
CA HIS A 762 -23.20 -41.53 7.36
C HIS A 762 -23.84 -40.73 6.22
N GLN A 763 -24.09 -39.45 6.49
CA GLN A 763 -24.59 -38.48 5.52
C GLN A 763 -23.74 -37.21 5.54
N ILE A 764 -23.44 -36.69 4.37
CA ILE A 764 -22.64 -35.46 4.21
C ILE A 764 -23.54 -34.23 4.30
N ASN A 765 -23.20 -33.30 5.19
CA ASN A 765 -23.93 -32.05 5.34
C ASN A 765 -23.47 -31.00 4.32
N PHE A 766 -23.93 -31.13 3.08
CA PHE A 766 -23.65 -30.12 2.04
C PHE A 766 -24.28 -28.75 2.32
N ALA A 767 -25.30 -28.67 3.18
CA ALA A 767 -25.96 -27.41 3.51
C ALA A 767 -25.10 -26.55 4.45
N ASP A 768 -24.27 -27.17 5.28
CA ASP A 768 -23.33 -26.49 6.18
C ASP A 768 -21.99 -26.11 5.51
N ALA A 769 -21.83 -26.46 4.24
CA ALA A 769 -20.60 -26.16 3.50
C ALA A 769 -20.35 -24.64 3.45
N ASN A 770 -19.18 -24.20 3.91
CA ASN A 770 -18.84 -22.79 4.00
C ASN A 770 -17.38 -22.50 3.59
N ILE A 771 -17.12 -21.27 3.15
CA ILE A 771 -15.76 -20.78 2.92
C ILE A 771 -15.19 -20.35 4.27
N ILE A 772 -14.20 -21.10 4.78
CA ILE A 772 -13.51 -20.78 6.04
C ILE A 772 -12.42 -19.72 5.83
N HIS A 773 -11.80 -19.64 4.65
CA HIS A 773 -10.80 -18.63 4.34
C HIS A 773 -10.78 -18.25 2.86
N PHE A 774 -10.97 -16.96 2.56
CA PHE A 774 -10.86 -16.44 1.18
C PHE A 774 -9.39 -16.31 0.74
N GLU A 775 -9.00 -17.00 -0.34
CA GLU A 775 -7.65 -16.93 -0.90
C GLU A 775 -7.62 -17.15 -2.43
N PRO A 776 -7.54 -16.09 -3.24
CA PRO A 776 -7.57 -16.23 -4.69
C PRO A 776 -6.21 -16.65 -5.29
N ARG A 777 -5.08 -16.43 -4.59
CA ARG A 777 -3.75 -16.74 -5.13
C ARG A 777 -3.50 -18.25 -5.07
N TYR A 778 -3.15 -18.86 -6.19
CA TYR A 778 -2.96 -20.32 -6.31
C TYR A 778 -2.05 -20.91 -5.24
N PHE A 779 -0.79 -20.47 -5.16
CA PHE A 779 0.17 -21.01 -4.20
C PHE A 779 -0.26 -20.80 -2.75
N ALA A 780 -0.70 -19.59 -2.40
CA ALA A 780 -1.16 -19.30 -1.05
C ALA A 780 -2.42 -20.09 -0.67
N ARG A 781 -3.33 -20.34 -1.62
CA ARG A 781 -4.53 -21.14 -1.41
C ARG A 781 -4.17 -22.59 -1.14
N LYS A 782 -3.29 -23.19 -1.96
CA LYS A 782 -2.76 -24.54 -1.74
C LYS A 782 -2.04 -24.67 -0.41
N PHE A 783 -1.15 -23.71 -0.09
CA PHE A 783 -0.42 -23.71 1.18
C PHE A 783 -1.37 -23.64 2.37
N LYS A 784 -2.41 -22.81 2.30
CA LYS A 784 -3.42 -22.72 3.36
C LYS A 784 -4.31 -23.94 3.44
N GLU A 785 -4.71 -24.53 2.32
CA GLU A 785 -5.45 -25.81 2.29
C GLU A 785 -4.69 -26.87 3.10
N GLY A 786 -3.42 -27.11 2.80
CA GLY A 786 -2.61 -28.05 3.58
C GLY A 786 -2.46 -27.65 5.05
N LEU A 787 -2.39 -26.35 5.36
CA LEU A 787 -2.27 -25.88 6.74
C LEU A 787 -3.57 -26.11 7.53
N TYR A 788 -4.73 -25.92 6.89
CA TYR A 788 -6.04 -26.19 7.49
C TYR A 788 -6.29 -27.70 7.63
N ILE A 789 -5.85 -28.53 6.66
CA ILE A 789 -5.91 -29.99 6.80
C ILE A 789 -5.07 -30.44 8.01
N ASN A 790 -3.82 -29.96 8.12
CA ASN A 790 -2.94 -30.29 9.24
C ASN A 790 -3.41 -29.74 10.60
N ALA A 791 -4.30 -28.74 10.60
CA ALA A 791 -4.91 -28.20 11.82
C ALA A 791 -6.15 -28.98 12.24
N GLU A 792 -6.79 -29.70 11.31
CA GLU A 792 -8.02 -30.44 11.55
C GLU A 792 -7.70 -31.79 12.19
N GLN A 793 -8.12 -31.98 13.44
CA GLN A 793 -7.82 -33.19 14.19
C GLN A 793 -8.59 -34.41 13.68
N ARG A 794 -9.76 -34.19 13.07
CA ARG A 794 -10.65 -35.24 12.55
C ARG A 794 -10.97 -34.93 11.09
N SER A 795 -9.98 -35.13 10.23
CA SER A 795 -10.09 -34.81 8.81
C SER A 795 -10.57 -36.01 8.00
N MET A 796 -11.54 -35.81 7.11
CA MET A 796 -11.90 -36.80 6.09
C MET A 796 -10.84 -36.90 4.99
N ASN A 797 -9.94 -35.92 4.89
CA ASN A 797 -8.93 -35.87 3.82
C ASN A 797 -7.98 -37.07 3.90
N GLN A 798 -7.68 -37.66 2.74
CA GLN A 798 -6.70 -38.75 2.62
C GLN A 798 -5.26 -38.26 2.42
N ASN A 799 -5.08 -36.98 2.09
CA ASN A 799 -3.77 -36.38 1.89
C ASN A 799 -3.73 -35.00 2.55
N ASP A 800 -2.52 -34.57 2.90
CA ASP A 800 -2.24 -33.30 3.56
C ASP A 800 -2.28 -32.10 2.60
N GLY A 801 -2.84 -32.27 1.39
CA GLY A 801 -2.77 -31.27 0.33
C GLY A 801 -1.34 -31.03 -0.15
N ILE A 802 -0.91 -29.76 -0.24
CA ILE A 802 0.48 -29.45 -0.57
C ILE A 802 1.37 -29.76 0.64
N HIS A 803 2.48 -30.47 0.42
CA HIS A 803 3.43 -30.75 1.49
C HIS A 803 4.00 -29.45 2.09
N ILE A 804 3.63 -29.17 3.34
CA ILE A 804 4.18 -28.06 4.11
C ILE A 804 5.45 -28.53 4.79
N ASN A 805 6.56 -27.83 4.54
CA ASN A 805 7.82 -28.16 5.18
C ASN A 805 7.65 -28.19 6.72
N PRO A 806 8.04 -29.29 7.41
CA PRO A 806 7.79 -29.48 8.85
C PRO A 806 8.33 -28.37 9.76
N ILE A 807 9.33 -27.59 9.30
CA ILE A 807 9.86 -26.44 10.05
C ILE A 807 8.79 -25.35 10.26
N TRP A 808 7.88 -25.18 9.30
CA TRP A 808 6.82 -24.17 9.38
C TRP A 808 5.69 -24.59 10.34
N THR A 809 5.37 -25.87 10.42
CA THR A 809 4.18 -26.39 11.10
C THR A 809 4.08 -25.94 12.58
N PRO A 810 5.12 -26.10 13.43
CA PRO A 810 5.07 -25.63 14.83
C PRO A 810 4.92 -24.11 14.98
N THR A 811 5.26 -23.36 13.94
CA THR A 811 5.15 -21.89 13.92
C THR A 811 3.77 -21.44 13.45
N LEU A 812 3.21 -22.10 12.44
CA LEU A 812 2.04 -21.61 11.70
C LEU A 812 0.72 -22.16 12.22
N LEU A 813 0.66 -23.42 12.67
CA LEU A 813 -0.58 -23.98 13.22
C LEU A 813 -1.13 -23.16 14.40
N PRO A 814 -0.31 -22.68 15.36
CA PRO A 814 -0.82 -21.87 16.46
C PRO A 814 -1.23 -20.43 16.08
N LEU A 815 -1.19 -20.08 14.79
CA LEU A 815 -1.56 -18.76 14.24
C LEU A 815 -2.84 -18.80 13.39
N LEU A 816 -3.30 -19.99 12.98
CA LEU A 816 -4.63 -20.17 12.41
C LEU A 816 -5.68 -19.85 13.47
#